data_AF-A0A928XXQ3-F1
#
_entry.id   AF-A0A928XXQ3-F1
#
_cell.length_a   1.000
_cell.length_b   1.000
_cell.length_c   1.000
_cell.angle_alpha   90.00
_cell.angle_beta   90.00
_cell.angle_gamma   90.00
#
_symmetry.space_group_name_H-M   'P 1'
#
loop_
_entity.id
_entity.type
_entity.pdbx_description
1 polymer ?
#
loop_
_entity_poly.entity_id
_entity_poly.type
_entity_poly.pdbx_seq_one_letter_code
_entity_poly.pdbx_strand_id
1 'polypeptide(L)'
;MKTLLITLTLVLAALSAMAQGPQVYFSIAVHSEEPGLGSATVPATPNFSTVSKVTYVQWRDAILTFAQLCAARNLPWSFQSDWNFLEGVRRYETPTGAAYDASLMTNTAGKNVARYLNENLGVTLDPHSHENSGYNYADVAWLLTQLGVTPTGVVGGHVYTGTGYQEWPKFVEDPLGLLCEKYSGTGYRWKPVVMMGGGTASHADDPHSSGIWRPSHTAGTTISSKEQYFTDDPAGQIAAIGHWDQDLHANDQLLRKLEDGIIPHGGKLWTLSHVFNHRDMVQPGFLTSIMPAKLDTIRRWRDAGRVTVAQYASVHAAWNGTSSLYRRSEDNVGFSLNWQDFSYPENSATELRMLLNAHEATGVPVDVFFTTWQTDVIETQAPELIGRLQSSSRVTMGYHVRAPKPYASQYGSTNWFTTLMGRAITASDIQNYEEHGLDLNTGLPTSNAGGYLKLTNLMGYAPRIVGANANATTGSLVHSYFDGAGAAVVVEHRSSAINLGETRNGMYLRPESYDWILIEYLRGDAGATSTLTDALSLAHSAASVISPYFVGIKLHDNDLFANQSAWTYIYTPANRPRPYNSAAKAGLLAESEMSRRRTFYLNLVAEAASRQNELNIVSVRDTLSLLAEDEVRPVGLSLTEVDENASAGTVLAEISGGGIESGVACDYQIEAFGDGADFSISGANLTAARTLDYETDFVKTLRVRWTDGGGNTGTRDLTLVLRNVTTDDDDGDGMTEADETVAGTDPFNANSRFTVGSMQTMGNQVTLSWSSVAGKTYRVQSSSNLGAWNNVSGSETTATSTTTTRTITVMPSERQFYRVMVLMP
;
A
#
# COMPACT_ATOMS: atom_id res chain seq x y z
N MET A 1 5.74 29.70 42.31
CA MET A 1 5.71 30.20 40.91
C MET A 1 6.93 29.82 40.06
N LYS A 2 8.17 29.76 40.58
CA LYS A 2 9.35 29.38 39.78
C LYS A 2 9.47 27.86 39.47
N THR A 3 8.94 26.98 40.32
CA THR A 3 8.99 25.52 40.10
C THR A 3 7.97 25.05 39.06
N LEU A 4 6.81 25.72 38.95
CA LEU A 4 5.75 25.38 38.00
C LEU A 4 6.10 25.75 36.54
N LEU A 5 6.93 26.79 36.35
CA LEU A 5 7.41 27.20 35.02
C LEU A 5 8.43 26.19 34.45
N ILE A 6 9.28 25.60 35.29
CA ILE A 6 10.31 24.65 34.84
C ILE A 6 9.67 23.31 34.44
N THR A 7 8.65 22.84 35.17
CA THR A 7 7.89 21.63 34.79
C THR A 7 7.08 21.82 33.51
N LEU A 8 6.49 23.01 33.30
CA LEU A 8 5.74 23.31 32.08
C LEU A 8 6.65 23.43 30.84
N THR A 9 7.88 23.92 30.99
CA THR A 9 8.84 24.04 29.87
C THR A 9 9.44 22.68 29.49
N LEU A 10 9.68 21.79 30.47
CA LEU A 10 10.12 20.40 30.22
C LEU A 10 9.00 19.53 29.64
N VAL A 11 7.76 19.75 30.06
CA VAL A 11 6.58 19.07 29.47
C VAL A 11 6.31 19.60 28.06
N LEU A 12 6.44 20.91 27.77
CA LEU A 12 6.35 21.41 26.40
C LEU A 12 7.50 20.93 25.51
N ALA A 13 8.74 20.82 26.00
CA ALA A 13 9.86 20.29 25.21
C ALA A 13 9.71 18.78 24.93
N ALA A 14 9.20 18.01 25.90
CA ALA A 14 8.88 16.59 25.73
C ALA A 14 7.68 16.38 24.80
N LEU A 15 6.62 17.20 24.90
CA LEU A 15 5.52 17.20 23.94
C LEU A 15 5.96 17.65 22.54
N SER A 16 6.91 18.59 22.42
CA SER A 16 7.44 19.05 21.12
C SER A 16 8.32 18.00 20.44
N ALA A 17 9.07 17.21 21.20
CA ALA A 17 9.86 16.10 20.69
C ALA A 17 8.99 14.87 20.33
N MET A 18 7.86 14.67 21.02
CA MET A 18 6.87 13.65 20.67
C MET A 18 5.87 14.10 19.57
N ALA A 19 5.82 15.40 19.24
CA ALA A 19 4.92 15.97 18.23
C ALA A 19 5.60 16.33 16.90
N GLN A 20 6.92 16.23 16.78
CA GLN A 20 7.56 16.26 15.46
C GLN A 20 7.41 14.89 14.81
N GLY A 21 6.62 14.82 13.74
CA GLY A 21 6.57 13.66 12.85
C GLY A 21 7.96 13.32 12.30
N PRO A 22 8.09 12.26 11.48
CA PRO A 22 9.39 11.80 11.04
C PRO A 22 10.18 12.92 10.34
N GLN A 23 11.38 13.21 10.83
CA GLN A 23 12.30 14.14 10.18
C GLN A 23 12.84 13.52 8.89
N VAL A 24 12.14 13.72 7.79
CA VAL A 24 12.56 13.28 6.46
C VAL A 24 13.08 14.46 5.66
N TYR A 25 14.30 14.36 5.17
CA TYR A 25 14.90 15.34 4.27
C TYR A 25 14.85 14.83 2.83
N PHE A 26 14.41 15.68 1.91
CA PHE A 26 14.41 15.40 0.48
C PHE A 26 15.42 16.32 -0.23
N SER A 27 16.43 15.73 -0.87
CA SER A 27 17.44 16.48 -1.63
C SER A 27 17.15 16.45 -3.13
N ILE A 28 17.21 17.61 -3.77
CA ILE A 28 17.17 17.73 -5.23
C ILE A 28 18.59 18.03 -5.73
N ALA A 29 19.08 17.26 -6.70
CA ALA A 29 20.33 17.53 -7.37
C ALA A 29 20.19 17.52 -8.89
N VAL A 30 21.13 18.19 -9.56
CA VAL A 30 21.31 18.10 -11.01
C VAL A 30 22.75 17.72 -11.31
N HIS A 31 22.95 16.65 -12.07
CA HIS A 31 24.26 16.24 -12.59
C HIS A 31 24.49 16.85 -13.97
N SER A 32 25.63 17.52 -14.16
CA SER A 32 26.14 17.79 -15.51
C SER A 32 27.29 16.84 -15.80
N GLU A 33 27.25 16.14 -16.93
CA GLU A 33 28.21 15.08 -17.24
C GLU A 33 29.47 15.58 -17.97
N GLU A 34 30.49 14.73 -18.00
CA GLU A 34 31.60 14.87 -18.95
C GLU A 34 31.15 14.61 -20.41
N PRO A 35 31.96 14.95 -21.43
CA PRO A 35 31.59 14.71 -22.82
C PRO A 35 31.46 13.21 -23.10
N GLY A 36 30.33 12.77 -23.65
CA GLY A 36 30.05 11.34 -23.80
C GLY A 36 28.98 11.01 -24.83
N LEU A 37 28.85 9.72 -25.14
CA LEU A 37 27.89 9.22 -26.12
C LEU A 37 26.47 9.26 -25.54
N GLY A 38 25.56 9.94 -26.25
CA GLY A 38 24.12 9.83 -26.01
C GLY A 38 23.56 8.50 -26.51
N SER A 39 22.26 8.30 -26.33
CA SER A 39 21.49 7.20 -26.93
C SER A 39 20.48 7.75 -27.95
N ALA A 40 19.65 6.88 -28.54
CA ALA A 40 18.56 7.31 -29.41
C ALA A 40 17.53 8.22 -28.70
N THR A 41 17.45 8.15 -27.37
CA THR A 41 16.48 8.87 -26.53
C THR A 41 17.13 9.83 -25.55
N VAL A 42 18.47 9.86 -25.47
CA VAL A 42 19.23 10.66 -24.50
C VAL A 42 20.29 11.47 -25.25
N PRO A 43 20.27 12.80 -25.19
CA PRO A 43 21.28 13.63 -25.85
C PRO A 43 22.70 13.34 -25.37
N ALA A 44 23.65 13.38 -26.31
CA ALA A 44 25.07 13.36 -25.99
C ALA A 44 25.48 14.68 -25.31
N THR A 45 26.21 14.60 -24.20
CA THR A 45 26.77 15.78 -23.58
C THR A 45 27.90 16.34 -24.45
N PRO A 46 27.82 17.59 -24.94
CA PRO A 46 28.84 18.16 -25.80
C PRO A 46 30.10 18.49 -25.01
N ASN A 47 31.24 18.53 -25.70
CA ASN A 47 32.48 19.03 -25.11
C ASN A 47 32.45 20.57 -25.10
N PHE A 48 32.13 21.18 -23.96
CA PHE A 48 31.97 22.64 -23.86
C PHE A 48 33.29 23.41 -24.00
N SER A 49 34.44 22.72 -23.90
CA SER A 49 35.73 23.32 -24.19
C SER A 49 35.94 23.60 -25.69
N THR A 50 35.17 22.96 -26.58
CA THR A 50 35.33 23.07 -28.05
C THR A 50 34.03 23.32 -28.82
N VAL A 51 32.86 23.08 -28.23
CA VAL A 51 31.55 23.23 -28.89
C VAL A 51 31.25 24.68 -29.27
N SER A 52 30.31 24.90 -30.19
CA SER A 52 29.85 26.24 -30.56
C SER A 52 29.21 26.99 -29.39
N LYS A 53 29.31 28.33 -29.40
CA LYS A 53 28.61 29.19 -28.42
C LYS A 53 27.11 28.94 -28.38
N VAL A 54 26.48 28.68 -29.54
CA VAL A 54 25.04 28.41 -29.63
C VAL A 54 24.66 27.17 -28.82
N THR A 55 25.44 26.09 -28.93
CA THR A 55 25.20 24.86 -28.18
C THR A 55 25.43 25.07 -26.68
N TYR A 56 26.49 25.79 -26.30
CA TYR A 56 26.71 26.15 -24.89
C TYR A 56 25.52 26.93 -24.30
N VAL A 57 25.04 27.95 -25.02
CA VAL A 57 23.91 28.79 -24.58
C VAL A 57 22.64 27.97 -24.40
N GLN A 58 22.36 26.99 -25.25
CA GLN A 58 21.20 26.10 -25.08
C GLN A 58 21.22 25.37 -23.72
N TRP A 59 22.37 24.80 -23.34
CA TRP A 59 22.52 24.09 -22.07
C TRP A 59 22.54 25.03 -20.86
N ARG A 60 23.18 26.19 -21.02
CA ARG A 60 23.19 27.27 -20.02
C ARG A 60 21.76 27.76 -19.73
N ASP A 61 20.98 28.03 -20.76
CA ASP A 61 19.61 28.54 -20.60
C ASP A 61 18.68 27.45 -20.07
N ALA A 62 18.95 26.18 -20.38
CA ALA A 62 18.22 25.04 -19.80
C ALA A 62 18.41 24.96 -18.27
N ILE A 63 19.65 25.08 -17.76
CA ILE A 63 19.87 25.05 -16.30
C ILE A 63 19.32 26.31 -15.61
N LEU A 64 19.36 27.47 -16.26
CA LEU A 64 18.71 28.69 -15.76
C LEU A 64 17.19 28.56 -15.68
N THR A 65 16.58 27.92 -16.68
CA THR A 65 15.13 27.65 -16.71
C THR A 65 14.75 26.70 -15.59
N PHE A 66 15.51 25.61 -15.38
CA PHE A 66 15.32 24.73 -14.24
C PHE A 66 15.44 25.48 -12.90
N ALA A 67 16.47 26.34 -12.77
CA ALA A 67 16.66 27.14 -11.56
C ALA A 67 15.47 28.05 -11.27
N GLN A 68 14.86 28.65 -12.30
CA GLN A 68 13.64 29.44 -12.19
C GLN A 68 12.43 28.60 -11.77
N LEU A 69 12.29 27.38 -12.29
CA LEU A 69 11.21 26.45 -11.90
C LEU A 69 11.29 26.07 -10.42
N CYS A 70 12.50 25.82 -9.91
CA CYS A 70 12.75 25.56 -8.49
C CYS A 70 12.49 26.81 -7.63
N ALA A 71 12.99 27.97 -8.05
CA ALA A 71 12.79 29.23 -7.34
C ALA A 71 11.31 29.62 -7.22
N ALA A 72 10.53 29.46 -8.30
CA ALA A 72 9.09 29.70 -8.30
C ALA A 72 8.32 28.79 -7.32
N ARG A 73 8.90 27.64 -6.96
CA ARG A 73 8.34 26.67 -6.01
C ARG A 73 8.97 26.73 -4.62
N ASN A 74 9.97 27.60 -4.42
CA ASN A 74 10.80 27.66 -3.22
C ASN A 74 11.46 26.30 -2.87
N LEU A 75 11.98 25.61 -3.87
CA LEU A 75 12.65 24.32 -3.70
C LEU A 75 14.18 24.52 -3.75
N PRO A 76 14.90 24.36 -2.61
CA PRO A 76 16.36 24.40 -2.63
C PRO A 76 16.92 23.14 -3.31
N TRP A 77 18.03 23.30 -4.03
CA TRP A 77 18.64 22.21 -4.81
C TRP A 77 20.15 22.43 -4.97
N SER A 78 20.88 21.34 -5.26
CA SER A 78 22.32 21.33 -5.52
C SER A 78 22.62 21.17 -7.02
N PHE A 79 23.52 21.99 -7.55
CA PHE A 79 24.11 21.75 -8.87
C PHE A 79 25.42 20.99 -8.69
N GLN A 80 25.45 19.72 -9.12
CA GLN A 80 26.63 18.87 -9.00
C GLN A 80 27.26 18.76 -10.38
N SER A 81 28.23 19.63 -10.63
CA SER A 81 28.79 19.81 -11.96
C SER A 81 30.05 18.98 -12.12
N ASP A 82 30.14 18.20 -13.20
CA ASP A 82 31.42 17.74 -13.75
C ASP A 82 32.21 18.92 -14.35
N TRP A 83 33.51 18.72 -14.63
CA TRP A 83 34.44 19.75 -15.12
C TRP A 83 33.98 20.40 -16.42
N ASN A 84 33.31 19.62 -17.27
CA ASN A 84 33.02 19.98 -18.66
C ASN A 84 32.14 21.24 -18.76
N PHE A 85 31.03 21.29 -18.04
CA PHE A 85 30.16 22.47 -18.07
C PHE A 85 30.86 23.70 -17.48
N LEU A 86 31.62 23.54 -16.39
CA LEU A 86 32.39 24.63 -15.76
C LEU A 86 33.46 25.20 -16.70
N GLU A 87 34.12 24.37 -17.51
CA GLU A 87 35.02 24.84 -18.57
C GLU A 87 34.28 25.61 -19.66
N GLY A 88 33.04 25.25 -19.96
CA GLY A 88 32.13 26.05 -20.79
C GLY A 88 31.89 27.44 -20.20
N VAL A 89 31.54 27.51 -18.91
CA VAL A 89 31.36 28.78 -18.18
C VAL A 89 32.64 29.60 -18.22
N ARG A 90 33.79 28.98 -17.96
CA ARG A 90 35.09 29.66 -18.01
C ARG A 90 35.39 30.20 -19.40
N ARG A 91 35.14 29.40 -20.45
CA ARG A 91 35.42 29.76 -21.85
C ARG A 91 34.56 30.92 -22.35
N TYR A 92 33.27 30.91 -22.04
CA TYR A 92 32.28 31.83 -22.63
C TYR A 92 31.84 32.98 -21.71
N GLU A 93 31.90 32.83 -20.38
CA GLU A 93 31.33 33.79 -19.42
C GLU A 93 32.36 34.46 -18.51
N THR A 94 33.65 34.10 -18.61
CA THR A 94 34.72 34.82 -17.87
C THR A 94 35.52 35.74 -18.78
N PRO A 95 35.91 36.95 -18.34
CA PRO A 95 36.69 37.88 -19.17
C PRO A 95 38.03 37.33 -19.67
N THR A 96 38.58 36.32 -18.99
CA THR A 96 39.82 35.62 -19.38
C THR A 96 39.56 34.41 -20.30
N GLY A 97 38.30 34.11 -20.61
CA GLY A 97 37.87 32.99 -21.43
C GLY A 97 38.19 33.19 -22.92
N ALA A 98 38.58 32.11 -23.59
CA ALA A 98 39.01 32.13 -24.99
C ALA A 98 37.90 32.56 -25.99
N ALA A 99 36.63 32.51 -25.58
CA ALA A 99 35.49 32.90 -26.41
C ALA A 99 34.48 33.73 -25.61
N TYR A 100 34.97 34.59 -24.71
CA TYR A 100 34.17 35.42 -23.82
C TYR A 100 33.12 36.26 -24.56
N ASP A 101 31.89 36.26 -24.06
CA ASP A 101 30.79 37.09 -24.54
C ASP A 101 30.07 37.76 -23.37
N ALA A 102 30.35 39.05 -23.15
CA ALA A 102 29.77 39.87 -22.10
C ALA A 102 28.22 39.89 -22.12
N SER A 103 27.58 39.65 -23.27
CA SER A 103 26.12 39.68 -23.39
C SER A 103 25.44 38.55 -22.61
N LEU A 104 26.12 37.42 -22.38
CA LEU A 104 25.59 36.29 -21.61
C LEU A 104 25.30 36.68 -20.16
N MET A 105 26.02 37.66 -19.61
CA MET A 105 25.87 38.08 -18.21
C MET A 105 24.71 39.07 -17.99
N THR A 106 24.02 39.48 -19.07
CA THR A 106 22.95 40.48 -19.01
C THR A 106 21.75 39.99 -18.19
N ASN A 107 21.39 38.71 -18.29
CA ASN A 107 20.26 38.11 -17.57
C ASN A 107 20.66 37.39 -16.27
N THR A 108 21.92 37.51 -15.85
CA THR A 108 22.47 36.86 -14.64
C THR A 108 23.12 37.89 -13.70
N ALA A 109 22.55 39.10 -13.65
CA ALA A 109 23.00 40.19 -12.78
C ALA A 109 24.51 40.51 -12.90
N GLY A 110 25.07 40.42 -14.11
CA GLY A 110 26.49 40.68 -14.36
C GLY A 110 27.44 39.56 -13.91
N LYS A 111 26.91 38.39 -13.52
CA LYS A 111 27.70 37.25 -13.02
C LYS A 111 27.67 36.10 -14.03
N ASN A 112 28.74 35.31 -14.08
CA ASN A 112 28.69 34.04 -14.79
C ASN A 112 27.60 33.13 -14.19
N VAL A 113 27.08 32.18 -14.99
CA VAL A 113 25.97 31.31 -14.57
C VAL A 113 26.22 30.59 -13.24
N ALA A 114 27.43 30.09 -12.97
CA ALA A 114 27.75 29.39 -11.72
C ALA A 114 27.60 30.31 -10.49
N ARG A 115 28.13 31.53 -10.55
CA ARG A 115 27.98 32.54 -9.49
C ARG A 115 26.54 33.01 -9.35
N TYR A 116 25.81 33.15 -10.45
CA TYR A 116 24.41 33.55 -10.40
C TYR A 116 23.55 32.50 -9.70
N LEU A 117 23.72 31.22 -10.05
CA LEU A 117 23.06 30.12 -9.34
C LEU A 117 23.35 30.17 -7.83
N ASN A 118 24.61 30.35 -7.45
CA ASN A 118 25.01 30.37 -6.05
C ASN A 118 24.51 31.60 -5.27
N GLU A 119 24.87 32.80 -5.75
CA GLU A 119 24.70 34.03 -4.98
C GLU A 119 23.29 34.62 -5.10
N ASN A 120 22.58 34.37 -6.21
CA ASN A 120 21.27 34.96 -6.46
C ASN A 120 20.12 33.98 -6.26
N LEU A 121 20.34 32.68 -6.50
CA LEU A 121 19.31 31.66 -6.39
C LEU A 121 19.54 30.68 -5.22
N GLY A 122 20.63 30.86 -4.46
CA GLY A 122 20.92 30.05 -3.27
C GLY A 122 21.30 28.59 -3.58
N VAL A 123 21.73 28.28 -4.81
CA VAL A 123 22.11 26.94 -5.24
C VAL A 123 23.49 26.59 -4.70
N THR A 124 23.66 25.43 -4.06
CA THR A 124 24.97 24.89 -3.71
C THR A 124 25.62 24.26 -4.95
N LEU A 125 26.90 24.54 -5.18
CA LEU A 125 27.67 23.90 -6.23
C LEU A 125 28.60 22.87 -5.62
N ASP A 126 28.33 21.60 -5.92
CA ASP A 126 29.01 20.45 -5.34
C ASP A 126 29.95 19.86 -6.41
N PRO A 127 31.22 19.56 -6.09
CA PRO A 127 32.11 18.87 -7.03
C PRO A 127 31.58 17.47 -7.38
N HIS A 128 31.41 17.22 -8.68
CA HIS A 128 31.09 15.90 -9.24
C HIS A 128 32.17 15.53 -10.27
N SER A 129 32.57 14.26 -10.35
CA SER A 129 33.51 13.84 -11.39
C SER A 129 33.45 12.34 -11.70
N HIS A 130 33.50 12.03 -13.00
CA HIS A 130 33.74 10.67 -13.51
C HIS A 130 35.23 10.28 -13.56
N GLU A 131 36.14 11.24 -13.44
CA GLU A 131 37.61 11.07 -13.48
C GLU A 131 38.19 10.51 -14.80
N ASN A 132 37.37 10.08 -15.76
CA ASN A 132 37.81 9.52 -17.04
C ASN A 132 38.66 10.47 -17.90
N SER A 133 38.47 11.79 -17.73
CA SER A 133 39.18 12.84 -18.48
C SER A 133 40.37 13.46 -17.71
N GLY A 134 40.77 12.83 -16.60
CA GLY A 134 41.88 13.26 -15.74
C GLY A 134 41.57 14.50 -14.90
N TYR A 135 40.29 14.75 -14.61
CA TYR A 135 39.83 15.76 -13.65
C TYR A 135 39.27 15.03 -12.44
N ASN A 136 39.87 15.19 -11.26
CA ASN A 136 39.29 14.66 -10.03
C ASN A 136 38.38 15.68 -9.35
N TYR A 137 37.75 15.28 -8.25
CA TYR A 137 36.84 16.15 -7.49
C TYR A 137 37.52 17.45 -7.02
N ALA A 138 38.81 17.40 -6.68
CA ALA A 138 39.58 18.59 -6.31
C ALA A 138 39.80 19.53 -7.49
N ASP A 139 39.99 19.01 -8.72
CA ASP A 139 40.08 19.82 -9.93
C ASP A 139 38.77 20.56 -10.23
N VAL A 140 37.63 19.92 -10.00
CA VAL A 140 36.30 20.54 -10.15
C VAL A 140 36.06 21.59 -9.06
N ALA A 141 36.41 21.28 -7.82
CA ALA A 141 36.38 22.25 -6.72
C ALA A 141 37.24 23.48 -7.02
N TRP A 142 38.45 23.25 -7.57
CA TRP A 142 39.33 24.34 -8.01
C TRP A 142 38.67 25.18 -9.11
N LEU A 143 38.08 24.55 -10.14
CA LEU A 143 37.36 25.26 -11.20
C LEU A 143 36.25 26.15 -10.64
N LEU A 144 35.47 25.67 -9.68
CA LEU A 144 34.45 26.48 -8.99
C LEU A 144 35.06 27.73 -8.34
N THR A 145 36.22 27.61 -7.67
CA THR A 145 36.91 28.77 -7.11
C THR A 145 37.34 29.78 -8.18
N GLN A 146 37.78 29.31 -9.35
CA GLN A 146 38.15 30.19 -10.47
C GLN A 146 36.94 30.91 -11.07
N LEU A 147 35.77 30.30 -10.98
CA LEU A 147 34.51 30.94 -11.36
C LEU A 147 33.98 31.89 -10.28
N GLY A 148 34.60 31.95 -9.10
CA GLY A 148 34.21 32.81 -7.98
C GLY A 148 33.14 32.19 -7.07
N VAL A 149 33.04 30.86 -7.06
CA VAL A 149 32.14 30.10 -6.18
C VAL A 149 32.95 29.31 -5.17
N THR A 150 32.54 29.30 -3.89
CA THR A 150 33.12 28.41 -2.89
C THR A 150 32.48 27.03 -3.01
N PRO A 151 33.25 25.97 -3.35
CA PRO A 151 32.70 24.62 -3.43
C PRO A 151 32.26 24.13 -2.04
N THR A 152 31.18 23.35 -1.99
CA THR A 152 30.82 22.64 -0.76
C THR A 152 31.79 21.48 -0.51
N GLY A 153 31.68 20.83 0.67
CA GLY A 153 32.35 19.56 0.94
C GLY A 153 31.53 18.33 0.53
N VAL A 154 30.50 18.49 -0.31
CA VAL A 154 29.67 17.39 -0.80
C VAL A 154 30.36 16.74 -1.99
N VAL A 155 30.56 15.43 -1.94
CA VAL A 155 30.90 14.61 -3.10
C VAL A 155 29.61 14.40 -3.90
N GLY A 156 29.47 15.11 -5.01
CA GLY A 156 28.34 14.97 -5.91
C GLY A 156 28.49 13.73 -6.77
N GLY A 157 27.65 12.72 -6.58
CA GLY A 157 27.74 11.42 -7.26
C GLY A 157 29.00 10.60 -6.92
N HIS A 158 28.85 9.28 -6.83
CA HIS A 158 29.96 8.32 -6.86
C HIS A 158 29.42 6.95 -7.32
N VAL A 159 30.28 6.07 -7.82
CA VAL A 159 29.85 4.86 -8.54
C VAL A 159 29.75 3.64 -7.62
N TYR A 160 28.62 2.93 -7.71
CA TYR A 160 28.41 1.59 -7.16
C TYR A 160 28.62 0.52 -8.25
N THR A 161 29.44 -0.49 -7.99
CA THR A 161 29.78 -1.53 -8.98
C THR A 161 29.18 -2.91 -8.66
N GLY A 162 28.12 -2.98 -7.86
CA GLY A 162 27.49 -4.23 -7.42
C GLY A 162 28.31 -5.02 -6.38
N THR A 163 29.64 -4.97 -6.45
CA THR A 163 30.57 -5.52 -5.46
C THR A 163 30.89 -4.53 -4.33
N GLY A 164 30.45 -3.28 -4.47
CA GLY A 164 30.61 -2.21 -3.48
C GLY A 164 30.90 -0.87 -4.15
N TYR A 165 31.27 0.11 -3.33
CA TYR A 165 31.76 1.41 -3.76
C TYR A 165 33.29 1.35 -3.81
N GLN A 166 33.88 0.88 -4.90
CA GLN A 166 35.29 0.45 -4.89
C GLN A 166 36.30 1.58 -4.59
N GLU A 167 35.90 2.85 -4.68
CA GLU A 167 36.83 4.00 -4.62
C GLU A 167 36.48 5.05 -3.57
N TRP A 168 35.45 4.86 -2.73
CA TRP A 168 35.09 5.88 -1.73
C TRP A 168 36.18 6.17 -0.67
N PRO A 169 37.05 5.22 -0.25
CA PRO A 169 38.07 5.50 0.77
C PRO A 169 39.05 6.62 0.39
N LYS A 170 39.25 6.88 -0.91
CA LYS A 170 40.10 7.99 -1.38
C LYS A 170 39.69 9.35 -0.79
N PHE A 171 38.42 9.50 -0.41
CA PHE A 171 37.89 10.72 0.22
C PHE A 171 38.34 10.91 1.67
N VAL A 172 38.86 9.86 2.33
CA VAL A 172 39.28 9.88 3.73
C VAL A 172 40.73 9.43 3.96
N GLU A 173 41.40 8.87 2.95
CA GLU A 173 42.79 8.40 3.06
C GLU A 173 43.79 9.54 3.33
N ASP A 174 43.65 10.68 2.64
CA ASP A 174 44.49 11.86 2.91
C ASP A 174 43.78 12.81 3.89
N PRO A 175 44.31 13.01 5.12
CA PRO A 175 43.67 13.88 6.11
C PRO A 175 43.60 15.36 5.68
N LEU A 176 44.42 15.77 4.70
CA LEU A 176 44.42 17.11 4.09
C LEU A 176 43.41 17.26 2.94
N GLY A 177 42.75 16.18 2.52
CA GLY A 177 41.85 16.13 1.37
C GLY A 177 42.56 15.87 0.05
N LEU A 178 41.75 15.68 -1.00
CA LEU A 178 42.19 15.36 -2.35
C LEU A 178 43.01 16.49 -2.96
N LEU A 179 44.15 16.15 -3.57
CA LEU A 179 45.00 17.07 -4.32
C LEU A 179 44.51 17.18 -5.76
N CYS A 180 44.52 18.39 -6.35
CA CYS A 180 44.32 18.56 -7.79
C CYS A 180 45.30 17.73 -8.62
N GLU A 181 44.81 17.02 -9.62
CA GLU A 181 45.65 16.29 -10.57
C GLU A 181 45.87 17.12 -11.84
N LYS A 182 44.78 17.57 -12.47
CA LYS A 182 44.83 18.40 -13.67
C LYS A 182 45.56 19.72 -13.43
N TYR A 183 45.28 20.33 -12.28
CA TYR A 183 45.86 21.60 -11.87
C TYR A 183 46.87 21.42 -10.74
N SER A 184 47.60 20.29 -10.74
CA SER A 184 48.59 19.93 -9.71
C SER A 184 49.61 21.02 -9.36
N GLY A 185 50.01 21.84 -10.34
CA GLY A 185 50.92 22.99 -10.13
C GLY A 185 50.38 24.09 -9.20
N THR A 186 49.08 24.07 -8.86
CA THR A 186 48.45 25.04 -7.94
C THR A 186 48.62 24.64 -6.47
N GLY A 187 48.88 23.37 -6.18
CA GLY A 187 48.87 22.82 -4.82
C GLY A 187 47.49 22.85 -4.14
N TYR A 188 46.41 23.11 -4.89
CA TYR A 188 45.07 23.19 -4.34
C TYR A 188 44.59 21.82 -3.84
N ARG A 189 43.92 21.84 -2.69
CA ARG A 189 43.32 20.66 -2.07
C ARG A 189 41.87 20.91 -1.72
N TRP A 190 41.05 19.88 -1.86
CA TRP A 190 39.64 19.91 -1.48
C TRP A 190 39.32 18.78 -0.52
N LYS A 191 38.66 19.12 0.59
CA LYS A 191 38.32 18.15 1.64
C LYS A 191 36.81 17.85 1.62
N PRO A 192 36.41 16.62 1.24
CA PRO A 192 35.02 16.20 1.35
C PRO A 192 34.63 15.96 2.81
N VAL A 193 33.34 16.13 3.11
CA VAL A 193 32.73 15.89 4.42
C VAL A 193 31.49 15.01 4.35
N VAL A 194 30.83 14.97 3.20
CA VAL A 194 29.66 14.12 2.97
C VAL A 194 29.62 13.61 1.54
N MET A 195 29.20 12.38 1.38
CA MET A 195 28.90 11.75 0.09
C MET A 195 27.39 11.63 -0.05
N MET A 196 26.84 12.04 -1.19
CA MET A 196 25.50 11.57 -1.55
C MET A 196 25.58 10.12 -2.02
N GLY A 197 24.54 9.32 -1.75
CA GLY A 197 24.48 7.91 -2.08
C GLY A 197 24.78 7.67 -3.56
N GLY A 198 25.58 6.67 -3.85
CA GLY A 198 26.04 6.43 -5.21
C GLY A 198 25.20 5.38 -5.93
N GLY A 199 25.12 5.51 -7.24
CA GLY A 199 24.34 4.65 -8.12
C GLY A 199 25.22 3.79 -9.03
N THR A 200 24.60 2.77 -9.62
CA THR A 200 25.13 2.01 -10.74
C THR A 200 25.21 2.86 -12.00
N ALA A 201 26.02 2.43 -12.97
CA ALA A 201 25.99 3.03 -14.29
C ALA A 201 24.58 2.90 -14.88
N SER A 202 23.99 4.02 -15.30
CA SER A 202 22.60 4.12 -15.81
C SER A 202 21.49 3.90 -14.77
N HIS A 203 21.82 3.83 -13.47
CA HIS A 203 20.85 3.68 -12.37
C HIS A 203 19.90 2.47 -12.52
N ALA A 204 20.42 1.35 -13.05
CA ALA A 204 19.62 0.16 -13.28
C ALA A 204 19.39 -0.67 -12.00
N ASP A 205 20.40 -0.74 -11.11
CA ASP A 205 20.39 -1.59 -9.91
C ASP A 205 20.94 -0.83 -8.69
N ASP A 206 20.38 0.34 -8.42
CA ASP A 206 20.86 1.21 -7.35
C ASP A 206 20.54 0.65 -5.95
N PRO A 207 21.42 0.90 -4.96
CA PRO A 207 21.16 0.46 -3.60
C PRO A 207 20.10 1.34 -2.94
N HIS A 208 18.95 0.75 -2.63
CA HIS A 208 17.87 1.43 -1.91
C HIS A 208 18.23 1.61 -0.43
N SER A 209 18.83 2.75 -0.11
CA SER A 209 19.26 3.12 1.24
C SER A 209 18.77 4.50 1.62
N SER A 210 18.28 4.65 2.85
CA SER A 210 17.84 5.93 3.41
C SER A 210 18.59 6.22 4.71
N GLY A 211 18.62 7.50 5.07
CA GLY A 211 19.26 7.99 6.27
C GLY A 211 20.69 8.48 6.02
N ILE A 212 21.36 8.81 7.10
CA ILE A 212 22.72 9.34 7.09
C ILE A 212 23.57 8.57 8.11
N TRP A 213 24.77 8.17 7.70
CA TRP A 213 25.69 7.35 8.50
C TRP A 213 27.14 7.66 8.14
N ARG A 214 28.08 7.09 8.89
CA ARG A 214 29.52 7.12 8.57
C ARG A 214 29.95 5.74 8.06
N PRO A 215 30.26 5.58 6.77
CA PRO A 215 30.81 4.33 6.27
C PRO A 215 32.05 3.87 7.06
N SER A 216 32.13 2.58 7.37
CA SER A 216 33.25 1.99 8.11
C SER A 216 34.48 1.84 7.21
N HIS A 217 35.62 2.39 7.62
CA HIS A 217 36.89 2.20 6.93
C HIS A 217 38.10 2.25 7.88
N THR A 218 39.02 1.32 7.69
CA THR A 218 40.34 1.33 8.32
C THR A 218 41.36 1.86 7.32
N ALA A 219 42.00 2.98 7.63
CA ALA A 219 43.00 3.59 6.75
C ALA A 219 44.09 2.60 6.29
N GLY A 220 44.39 2.60 4.99
CA GLY A 220 45.40 1.71 4.39
C GLY A 220 44.94 0.26 4.19
N THR A 221 43.65 -0.04 4.35
CA THR A 221 43.07 -1.34 4.01
C THR A 221 42.28 -1.27 2.71
N THR A 222 42.39 -2.32 1.89
CA THR A 222 41.53 -2.49 0.70
C THR A 222 40.09 -2.75 1.11
N ILE A 223 39.14 -2.27 0.31
CA ILE A 223 37.72 -2.62 0.49
C ILE A 223 37.58 -4.13 0.33
N SER A 224 37.05 -4.76 1.37
CA SER A 224 36.89 -6.21 1.48
C SER A 224 35.44 -6.66 1.26
N SER A 225 34.46 -5.74 1.37
CA SER A 225 33.06 -6.02 1.05
C SER A 225 32.23 -4.74 0.84
N LYS A 226 31.13 -4.84 0.07
CA LYS A 226 30.11 -3.78 -0.03
C LYS A 226 29.52 -3.37 1.32
N GLU A 227 29.52 -4.28 2.30
CA GLU A 227 28.94 -4.07 3.62
C GLU A 227 29.69 -3.04 4.45
N GLN A 228 30.98 -2.81 4.18
CA GLN A 228 31.76 -1.76 4.85
C GLN A 228 31.15 -0.37 4.60
N TYR A 229 30.64 -0.12 3.39
CA TYR A 229 29.97 1.14 3.09
C TYR A 229 28.67 1.29 3.86
N PHE A 230 27.92 0.19 4.04
CA PHE A 230 26.63 0.14 4.74
C PHE A 230 26.76 -0.26 6.22
N THR A 231 27.90 0.01 6.84
CA THR A 231 28.13 -0.18 8.27
C THR A 231 28.47 1.18 8.86
N ASP A 232 27.73 1.62 9.89
CA ASP A 232 28.08 2.86 10.60
C ASP A 232 29.32 2.66 11.48
N ASP A 233 30.30 3.53 11.31
CA ASP A 233 31.46 3.68 12.17
C ASP A 233 31.40 5.05 12.88
N PRO A 234 31.15 5.08 14.20
CA PRO A 234 31.15 6.32 14.97
C PRO A 234 32.42 7.17 14.84
N ALA A 235 33.56 6.58 14.49
CA ALA A 235 34.84 7.26 14.26
C ALA A 235 35.09 7.63 12.79
N GLY A 236 34.18 7.30 11.88
CA GLY A 236 34.31 7.58 10.45
C GLY A 236 34.44 9.07 10.16
N GLN A 237 35.28 9.42 9.18
CA GLN A 237 35.68 10.79 8.88
C GLN A 237 34.82 11.50 7.83
N ILE A 238 33.88 10.77 7.22
CA ILE A 238 32.98 11.25 6.18
C ILE A 238 31.58 10.68 6.42
N ALA A 239 30.55 11.47 6.16
CA ALA A 239 29.16 11.00 6.18
C ALA A 239 28.74 10.50 4.79
N ALA A 240 27.77 9.60 4.75
CA ALA A 240 27.05 9.17 3.55
C ALA A 240 25.56 9.43 3.74
N ILE A 241 24.90 10.00 2.73
CA ILE A 241 23.45 10.25 2.70
C ILE A 241 22.80 9.29 1.72
N GLY A 242 21.87 8.46 2.18
CA GLY A 242 21.07 7.57 1.35
C GLY A 242 20.08 8.33 0.47
N HIS A 243 19.87 7.85 -0.75
CA HIS A 243 18.96 8.46 -1.74
C HIS A 243 17.58 7.79 -1.82
N TRP A 244 17.47 6.57 -1.28
CA TRP A 244 16.40 5.60 -1.43
C TRP A 244 16.10 5.17 -2.87
N ASP A 245 15.65 6.07 -3.74
CA ASP A 245 15.26 5.73 -5.12
C ASP A 245 15.24 6.97 -6.03
N GLN A 246 15.47 6.80 -7.33
CA GLN A 246 15.23 7.85 -8.34
C GLN A 246 13.75 7.93 -8.73
N ASP A 247 12.91 6.98 -8.36
CA ASP A 247 11.48 7.03 -8.56
C ASP A 247 10.77 7.71 -7.38
N LEU A 248 10.00 8.78 -7.66
CA LEU A 248 9.23 9.49 -6.64
C LEU A 248 8.14 8.58 -6.03
N HIS A 249 7.62 7.61 -6.75
CA HIS A 249 6.66 6.66 -6.19
C HIS A 249 7.29 5.74 -5.15
N ALA A 250 8.47 5.17 -5.45
CA ALA A 250 9.23 4.40 -4.47
C ALA A 250 9.61 5.25 -3.24
N ASN A 251 9.97 6.53 -3.41
CA ASN A 251 10.19 7.46 -2.30
C ASN A 251 8.95 7.63 -1.42
N ASP A 252 7.76 7.75 -2.03
CA ASP A 252 6.49 7.85 -1.30
C ASP A 252 6.18 6.58 -0.49
N GLN A 253 6.52 5.39 -0.99
CA GLN A 253 6.36 4.16 -0.23
C GLN A 253 7.22 4.14 1.04
N LEU A 254 8.44 4.67 1.02
CA LEU A 254 9.26 4.80 2.23
C LEU A 254 8.64 5.79 3.22
N LEU A 255 8.15 6.93 2.73
CA LEU A 255 7.47 7.91 3.57
C LEU A 255 6.32 7.26 4.34
N ARG A 256 5.49 6.43 3.68
CA ARG A 256 4.41 5.71 4.36
C ARG A 256 4.91 4.75 5.42
N LYS A 257 5.97 3.97 5.14
CA LYS A 257 6.55 3.07 6.15
C LYS A 257 7.02 3.83 7.40
N LEU A 258 7.50 5.06 7.24
CA LEU A 258 7.89 5.93 8.35
C LEU A 258 6.67 6.53 9.07
N GLU A 259 5.65 6.96 8.32
CA GLU A 259 4.39 7.54 8.83
C GLU A 259 3.56 6.51 9.60
N ASP A 260 3.47 5.27 9.09
CA ASP A 260 2.78 4.12 9.72
C ASP A 260 3.58 3.54 10.90
N GLY A 261 4.81 4.00 11.13
CA GLY A 261 5.68 3.51 12.22
C GLY A 261 6.27 2.12 11.98
N ILE A 262 6.13 1.56 10.77
CA ILE A 262 6.74 0.28 10.35
C ILE A 262 8.27 0.36 10.45
N ILE A 263 8.84 1.47 9.99
CA ILE A 263 10.24 1.80 10.23
C ILE A 263 10.30 2.72 11.45
N PRO A 264 10.89 2.30 12.58
CA PRO A 264 10.90 3.10 13.80
C PRO A 264 11.65 4.42 13.59
N HIS A 265 10.95 5.55 13.76
CA HIS A 265 11.58 6.87 13.61
C HIS A 265 12.64 7.13 14.68
N GLY A 266 12.29 7.00 15.97
CA GLY A 266 13.24 7.07 17.09
C GLY A 266 14.09 8.34 17.16
N GLY A 267 13.62 9.48 16.64
CA GLY A 267 14.40 10.73 16.59
C GLY A 267 15.48 10.75 15.50
N LYS A 268 15.45 9.80 14.56
CA LYS A 268 16.43 9.67 13.47
C LYS A 268 16.11 10.62 12.31
N LEU A 269 17.14 10.96 11.54
CA LEU A 269 17.03 11.76 10.33
C LEU A 269 16.95 10.84 9.12
N TRP A 270 15.82 10.79 8.42
CA TRP A 270 15.66 9.99 7.20
C TRP A 270 15.94 10.83 5.96
N THR A 271 16.40 10.20 4.89
CA THR A 271 16.79 10.92 3.67
C THR A 271 16.22 10.25 2.42
N LEU A 272 15.80 11.09 1.49
CA LEU A 272 15.31 10.78 0.16
C LEU A 272 16.01 11.74 -0.81
N SER A 273 16.17 11.38 -2.07
CA SER A 273 16.65 12.36 -3.05
C SER A 273 16.33 11.98 -4.48
N HIS A 274 16.25 12.99 -5.34
CA HIS A 274 16.15 12.80 -6.79
C HIS A 274 17.24 13.58 -7.51
N VAL A 275 17.92 12.90 -8.42
CA VAL A 275 19.01 13.45 -9.23
C VAL A 275 18.54 13.58 -10.67
N PHE A 276 18.42 14.81 -11.15
CA PHE A 276 18.11 15.09 -12.55
C PHE A 276 19.39 15.16 -13.39
N ASN A 277 19.32 14.80 -14.66
CA ASN A 277 20.44 14.98 -15.57
C ASN A 277 20.29 16.30 -16.36
N HIS A 278 21.36 17.10 -16.42
CA HIS A 278 21.42 18.33 -17.19
C HIS A 278 21.16 18.07 -18.69
N ARG A 279 21.55 16.90 -19.21
CA ARG A 279 21.31 16.53 -20.61
C ARG A 279 19.83 16.33 -20.95
N ASP A 280 19.00 16.00 -19.98
CA ASP A 280 17.57 15.80 -20.21
C ASP A 280 16.85 17.14 -20.34
N MET A 281 17.40 18.19 -19.72
CA MET A 281 16.82 19.54 -19.75
C MET A 281 16.81 20.18 -21.13
N VAL A 282 17.65 19.72 -22.06
CA VAL A 282 17.66 20.20 -23.45
C VAL A 282 16.73 19.41 -24.36
N GLN A 283 16.07 18.36 -23.86
CA GLN A 283 15.10 17.60 -24.62
C GLN A 283 13.77 18.37 -24.77
N PRO A 284 13.09 18.27 -25.93
CA PRO A 284 11.77 18.88 -26.12
C PRO A 284 10.78 18.42 -25.05
N GLY A 285 10.03 19.36 -24.46
CA GLY A 285 8.98 19.06 -23.49
C GLY A 285 9.46 18.76 -22.06
N PHE A 286 10.75 18.49 -21.85
CA PHE A 286 11.25 18.11 -20.52
C PHE A 286 11.07 19.23 -19.50
N LEU A 287 11.54 20.44 -19.80
CA LEU A 287 11.41 21.60 -18.90
C LEU A 287 9.99 22.19 -18.84
N THR A 288 9.13 21.90 -19.81
CA THR A 288 7.78 22.48 -19.87
C THR A 288 6.69 21.57 -19.31
N SER A 289 6.93 20.25 -19.29
CA SER A 289 5.91 19.26 -18.94
C SER A 289 6.41 18.30 -17.85
N ILE A 290 7.52 17.61 -18.09
CA ILE A 290 8.02 16.55 -17.19
C ILE A 290 8.55 17.14 -15.88
N MET A 291 9.40 18.16 -15.99
CA MET A 291 10.08 18.77 -14.85
C MET A 291 9.10 19.50 -13.91
N PRO A 292 8.15 20.34 -14.41
CA PRO A 292 7.12 20.93 -13.55
C PRO A 292 6.36 19.88 -12.73
N ALA A 293 5.91 18.79 -13.36
CA ALA A 293 5.15 17.74 -12.67
C ALA A 293 5.93 17.14 -11.49
N LYS A 294 7.19 16.75 -11.70
CA LYS A 294 8.06 16.19 -10.65
C LYS A 294 8.33 17.19 -9.52
N LEU A 295 8.62 18.44 -9.86
CA LEU A 295 8.85 19.48 -8.85
C LEU A 295 7.57 19.82 -8.08
N ASP A 296 6.41 19.76 -8.72
CA ASP A 296 5.11 19.98 -8.07
C ASP A 296 4.77 18.84 -7.09
N THR A 297 5.11 17.59 -7.39
CA THR A 297 5.02 16.46 -6.44
C THR A 297 5.85 16.71 -5.19
N ILE A 298 7.14 17.04 -5.36
CA ILE A 298 8.05 17.32 -4.22
C ILE A 298 7.54 18.53 -3.42
N ARG A 299 7.03 19.56 -4.10
CA ARG A 299 6.41 20.73 -3.47
C ARG A 299 5.20 20.34 -2.64
N ARG A 300 4.31 19.47 -3.15
CA ARG A 300 3.12 18.99 -2.44
C ARG A 300 3.50 18.22 -1.19
N TRP A 301 4.50 17.33 -1.24
CA TRP A 301 4.98 16.63 -0.04
C TRP A 301 5.53 17.58 1.02
N ARG A 302 6.29 18.61 0.62
CA ARG A 302 6.77 19.65 1.53
C ARG A 302 5.62 20.44 2.14
N ASP A 303 4.68 20.90 1.32
CA ASP A 303 3.54 21.72 1.76
C ASP A 303 2.61 20.92 2.69
N ALA A 304 2.54 19.60 2.51
CA ALA A 304 1.86 18.66 3.41
C ALA A 304 2.65 18.30 4.68
N GLY A 305 3.88 18.80 4.83
CA GLY A 305 4.72 18.53 6.00
C GLY A 305 5.36 17.14 6.05
N ARG A 306 5.31 16.37 4.95
CA ARG A 306 5.88 15.01 4.85
C ARG A 306 7.41 15.02 4.74
N VAL A 307 7.97 16.07 4.12
CA VAL A 307 9.42 16.22 3.94
C VAL A 307 9.87 17.66 4.17
N THR A 308 11.12 17.82 4.59
CA THR A 308 11.87 19.07 4.50
C THR A 308 12.77 19.02 3.27
N VAL A 309 12.53 19.87 2.27
CA VAL A 309 13.40 19.94 1.08
C VAL A 309 14.66 20.72 1.43
N ALA A 310 15.83 20.11 1.27
CA ALA A 310 17.12 20.73 1.63
C ALA A 310 18.25 20.27 0.71
N GLN A 311 19.30 21.08 0.61
CA GLN A 311 20.54 20.69 -0.05
C GLN A 311 21.34 19.71 0.82
N TYR A 312 22.14 18.81 0.22
CA TYR A 312 22.92 17.81 0.94
C TYR A 312 23.82 18.40 2.05
N ALA A 313 24.44 19.55 1.81
CA ALA A 313 25.25 20.24 2.82
C ALA A 313 24.41 20.67 4.04
N SER A 314 23.16 21.08 3.82
CA SER A 314 22.22 21.45 4.88
C SER A 314 21.71 20.23 5.64
N VAL A 315 21.47 19.12 4.94
CA VAL A 315 21.13 17.82 5.56
C VAL A 315 22.24 17.36 6.50
N HIS A 316 23.49 17.39 6.03
CA HIS A 316 24.66 17.04 6.85
C HIS A 316 24.81 17.99 8.06
N ALA A 317 24.57 19.30 7.89
CA ALA A 317 24.62 20.26 8.99
C ALA A 317 23.52 20.06 10.03
N ALA A 318 22.35 19.54 9.64
CA ALA A 318 21.26 19.22 10.54
C ALA A 318 21.45 17.89 11.30
N TRP A 319 22.39 17.05 10.85
CA TRP A 319 22.64 15.74 11.45
C TRP A 319 23.36 15.84 12.79
N ASN A 320 22.84 15.13 13.81
CA ASN A 320 23.42 15.11 15.15
C ASN A 320 24.51 14.05 15.35
N GLY A 321 24.88 13.30 14.30
CA GLY A 321 25.87 12.22 14.35
C GLY A 321 25.30 10.83 14.69
N THR A 322 23.98 10.69 14.89
CA THR A 322 23.32 9.39 15.14
C THR A 322 22.93 8.74 13.81
N SER A 323 23.46 7.55 13.53
CA SER A 323 23.14 6.84 12.29
C SER A 323 21.65 6.51 12.17
N SER A 324 21.15 6.71 10.96
CA SER A 324 19.80 6.36 10.54
C SER A 324 19.79 5.46 9.32
N LEU A 325 20.90 4.77 9.03
CA LEU A 325 21.00 3.87 7.90
C LEU A 325 19.88 2.82 7.93
N TYR A 326 19.06 2.83 6.88
CA TYR A 326 18.10 1.80 6.56
C TYR A 326 18.31 1.36 5.12
N ARG A 327 18.19 0.05 4.87
CA ARG A 327 18.31 -0.55 3.55
C ARG A 327 17.05 -1.34 3.26
N ARG A 328 16.58 -1.25 2.02
CA ARG A 328 15.52 -2.13 1.54
C ARG A 328 16.00 -3.58 1.65
N SER A 329 15.14 -4.44 2.18
CA SER A 329 15.36 -5.88 2.12
C SER A 329 15.34 -6.36 0.67
N GLU A 330 16.13 -7.38 0.36
CA GLU A 330 16.01 -8.10 -0.91
C GLU A 330 14.88 -9.14 -0.85
N ASP A 331 14.36 -9.42 0.35
CA ASP A 331 13.32 -10.41 0.59
C ASP A 331 11.92 -9.81 0.55
N ASN A 332 11.08 -10.36 -0.33
CA ASN A 332 9.70 -9.96 -0.51
C ASN A 332 8.79 -11.14 -0.18
N VAL A 333 7.75 -10.87 0.61
CA VAL A 333 6.77 -11.86 1.04
C VAL A 333 5.38 -11.37 0.68
N GLY A 334 4.67 -12.13 -0.15
CA GLY A 334 3.30 -11.84 -0.54
C GLY A 334 2.34 -12.90 -0.02
N PHE A 335 1.15 -12.48 0.41
CA PHE A 335 0.07 -13.38 0.80
C PHE A 335 -0.98 -13.43 -0.31
N SER A 336 -1.40 -14.63 -0.70
CA SER A 336 -2.43 -14.82 -1.72
C SER A 336 -3.50 -15.79 -1.23
N LEU A 337 -4.74 -15.30 -1.19
CA LEU A 337 -5.94 -16.03 -0.82
C LEU A 337 -6.73 -16.38 -2.06
N ASN A 338 -6.68 -17.65 -2.47
CA ASN A 338 -7.43 -18.15 -3.60
C ASN A 338 -8.82 -18.60 -3.17
N TRP A 339 -9.76 -17.67 -3.18
CA TRP A 339 -11.15 -17.88 -2.80
C TRP A 339 -11.93 -18.47 -3.98
N GLN A 340 -12.30 -19.73 -3.88
CA GLN A 340 -12.82 -20.50 -5.01
C GLN A 340 -13.80 -21.62 -4.64
N ASP A 341 -14.02 -21.89 -3.36
CA ASP A 341 -14.91 -22.95 -2.90
C ASP A 341 -16.38 -22.57 -3.05
N PHE A 342 -17.07 -23.31 -3.90
CA PHE A 342 -18.50 -23.15 -4.14
C PHE A 342 -19.35 -24.19 -3.41
N SER A 343 -18.73 -25.10 -2.65
CA SER A 343 -19.44 -26.19 -1.96
C SER A 343 -19.93 -25.79 -0.57
N TYR A 344 -19.19 -24.92 0.11
CA TYR A 344 -19.44 -24.45 1.47
C TYR A 344 -19.29 -22.92 1.57
N PRO A 345 -20.17 -22.14 0.90
CA PRO A 345 -20.04 -20.69 0.83
C PRO A 345 -20.04 -20.00 2.20
N GLU A 346 -20.85 -20.48 3.16
CA GLU A 346 -20.88 -19.95 4.53
C GLU A 346 -19.54 -20.14 5.27
N ASN A 347 -18.91 -21.32 5.11
CA ASN A 347 -17.58 -21.57 5.68
C ASN A 347 -16.53 -20.66 5.02
N SER A 348 -16.53 -20.55 3.68
CA SER A 348 -15.63 -19.64 2.97
C SER A 348 -15.78 -18.19 3.40
N ALA A 349 -17.01 -17.70 3.58
CA ALA A 349 -17.26 -16.33 4.07
C ALA A 349 -16.75 -16.16 5.52
N THR A 350 -17.00 -17.14 6.39
CA THR A 350 -16.53 -17.14 7.78
C THR A 350 -15.00 -17.06 7.87
N GLU A 351 -14.30 -17.91 7.11
CA GLU A 351 -12.84 -17.88 7.10
C GLU A 351 -12.31 -16.58 6.50
N LEU A 352 -12.92 -16.06 5.43
CA LEU A 352 -12.47 -14.82 4.80
C LEU A 352 -12.52 -13.66 5.79
N ARG A 353 -13.63 -13.54 6.52
CA ARG A 353 -13.81 -12.51 7.55
C ARG A 353 -12.71 -12.58 8.61
N MET A 354 -12.40 -13.79 9.10
CA MET A 354 -11.34 -14.00 10.09
C MET A 354 -9.96 -13.61 9.53
N LEU A 355 -9.63 -14.02 8.30
CA LEU A 355 -8.33 -13.72 7.70
C LEU A 355 -8.18 -12.22 7.41
N LEU A 356 -9.21 -11.58 6.85
CA LEU A 356 -9.21 -10.14 6.62
C LEU A 356 -9.01 -9.36 7.93
N ASN A 357 -9.67 -9.77 9.02
CA ASN A 357 -9.47 -9.15 10.33
C ASN A 357 -8.00 -9.21 10.77
N ALA A 358 -7.34 -10.36 10.58
CA ALA A 358 -5.94 -10.53 10.96
C ALA A 358 -4.99 -9.65 10.13
N HIS A 359 -5.18 -9.63 8.81
CA HIS A 359 -4.39 -8.80 7.89
C HIS A 359 -4.55 -7.30 8.17
N GLU A 360 -5.78 -6.84 8.34
CA GLU A 360 -6.08 -5.44 8.63
C GLU A 360 -5.54 -5.01 10.00
N ALA A 361 -5.75 -5.82 11.04
CA ALA A 361 -5.28 -5.52 12.39
C ALA A 361 -3.74 -5.46 12.50
N THR A 362 -3.03 -6.16 11.62
CA THR A 362 -1.55 -6.23 11.63
C THR A 362 -0.90 -5.39 10.54
N GLY A 363 -1.67 -4.77 9.65
CA GLY A 363 -1.15 -3.99 8.53
C GLY A 363 -0.44 -4.82 7.46
N VAL A 364 -0.67 -6.13 7.42
CA VAL A 364 -0.05 -7.07 6.45
C VAL A 364 -0.90 -7.11 5.18
N PRO A 365 -0.38 -6.65 4.02
CA PRO A 365 -1.15 -6.71 2.77
C PRO A 365 -1.41 -8.15 2.30
N VAL A 366 -2.52 -8.34 1.59
CA VAL A 366 -2.96 -9.63 1.05
C VAL A 366 -3.69 -9.46 -0.29
N ASP A 367 -3.35 -10.33 -1.24
CA ASP A 367 -4.07 -10.45 -2.50
C ASP A 367 -5.21 -11.47 -2.35
N VAL A 368 -6.45 -11.09 -2.69
CA VAL A 368 -7.62 -11.96 -2.60
C VAL A 368 -8.15 -12.24 -4.00
N PHE A 369 -8.05 -13.49 -4.42
CA PHE A 369 -8.44 -13.92 -5.75
C PHE A 369 -9.84 -14.51 -5.76
N PHE A 370 -10.75 -13.88 -6.50
CA PHE A 370 -12.13 -14.34 -6.63
C PHE A 370 -12.40 -14.95 -8.00
N THR A 371 -13.20 -16.02 -7.99
CA THR A 371 -13.92 -16.49 -9.18
C THR A 371 -15.25 -15.73 -9.32
N THR A 372 -15.94 -15.90 -10.45
CA THR A 372 -17.32 -15.39 -10.61
C THR A 372 -18.24 -15.89 -9.51
N TRP A 373 -18.13 -17.15 -9.12
CA TRP A 373 -18.98 -17.72 -8.08
C TRP A 373 -18.76 -17.04 -6.73
N GLN A 374 -17.51 -16.76 -6.36
CA GLN A 374 -17.25 -16.03 -5.11
C GLN A 374 -17.77 -14.60 -5.17
N THR A 375 -17.77 -14.00 -6.36
CA THR A 375 -18.40 -12.70 -6.57
C THR A 375 -19.91 -12.79 -6.28
N ASP A 376 -20.60 -13.81 -6.82
CA ASP A 376 -22.03 -14.06 -6.55
C ASP A 376 -22.31 -14.35 -5.06
N VAL A 377 -21.45 -15.15 -4.41
CA VAL A 377 -21.61 -15.52 -2.99
C VAL A 377 -21.47 -14.32 -2.10
N ILE A 378 -20.43 -13.49 -2.30
CA ILE A 378 -20.24 -12.30 -1.49
C ILE A 378 -21.39 -11.30 -1.70
N GLU A 379 -21.88 -11.11 -2.93
CA GLU A 379 -23.05 -10.25 -3.18
C GLU A 379 -24.32 -10.68 -2.46
N THR A 380 -24.52 -12.00 -2.27
CA THR A 380 -25.81 -12.55 -1.83
C THR A 380 -25.83 -13.07 -0.40
N GLN A 381 -24.68 -13.52 0.13
CA GLN A 381 -24.58 -14.21 1.42
C GLN A 381 -23.65 -13.52 2.41
N ALA A 382 -22.73 -12.69 1.93
CA ALA A 382 -21.80 -11.95 2.77
C ALA A 382 -21.56 -10.51 2.26
N PRO A 383 -22.63 -9.73 1.96
CA PRO A 383 -22.48 -8.40 1.37
C PRO A 383 -21.74 -7.43 2.30
N GLU A 384 -21.67 -7.73 3.60
CA GLU A 384 -20.89 -6.96 4.57
C GLU A 384 -19.38 -6.93 4.25
N LEU A 385 -18.88 -7.96 3.56
CA LEU A 385 -17.47 -8.02 3.16
C LEU A 385 -17.15 -7.17 1.93
N ILE A 386 -18.15 -6.77 1.12
CA ILE A 386 -17.92 -6.02 -0.13
C ILE A 386 -17.19 -4.71 0.16
N GLY A 387 -17.67 -3.95 1.14
CA GLY A 387 -17.06 -2.67 1.52
C GLY A 387 -15.59 -2.84 1.89
N ARG A 388 -15.26 -3.89 2.65
CA ARG A 388 -13.89 -4.22 3.06
C ARG A 388 -13.01 -4.60 1.86
N LEU A 389 -13.50 -5.47 0.98
CA LEU A 389 -12.79 -5.90 -0.23
C LEU A 389 -12.56 -4.73 -1.21
N GLN A 390 -13.47 -3.76 -1.24
CA GLN A 390 -13.31 -2.52 -2.00
C GLN A 390 -12.30 -1.57 -1.32
N SER A 391 -12.45 -1.33 -0.02
CA SER A 391 -11.87 -0.15 0.64
C SER A 391 -10.58 -0.40 1.40
N SER A 392 -10.34 -1.63 1.86
CA SER A 392 -9.22 -1.95 2.73
C SER A 392 -7.90 -1.64 2.04
N SER A 393 -7.06 -0.83 2.68
CA SER A 393 -5.72 -0.52 2.17
C SER A 393 -4.77 -1.72 2.19
N ARG A 394 -5.19 -2.80 2.87
CA ARG A 394 -4.43 -4.06 2.99
C ARG A 394 -4.92 -5.14 2.04
N VAL A 395 -6.05 -4.96 1.36
CA VAL A 395 -6.62 -5.95 0.45
C VAL A 395 -6.44 -5.50 -0.99
N THR A 396 -5.91 -6.39 -1.82
CA THR A 396 -5.92 -6.20 -3.27
C THR A 396 -6.66 -7.34 -3.96
N MET A 397 -7.72 -7.00 -4.68
CA MET A 397 -8.46 -7.98 -5.46
C MET A 397 -7.66 -8.47 -6.68
N GLY A 398 -7.59 -9.80 -6.79
CA GLY A 398 -7.16 -10.54 -7.96
C GLY A 398 -8.33 -11.31 -8.58
N TYR A 399 -8.22 -11.68 -9.85
CA TYR A 399 -9.18 -12.57 -10.48
C TYR A 399 -8.63 -13.99 -10.55
N HIS A 400 -9.33 -14.92 -9.92
CA HIS A 400 -8.99 -16.32 -10.03
C HIS A 400 -9.59 -16.91 -11.29
N VAL A 401 -8.87 -17.86 -11.87
CA VAL A 401 -9.43 -18.76 -12.87
C VAL A 401 -10.66 -19.49 -12.31
N ARG A 402 -11.73 -19.57 -13.10
CA ARG A 402 -12.98 -20.27 -12.77
C ARG A 402 -13.18 -21.55 -13.60
N ALA A 403 -13.87 -22.53 -13.00
CA ALA A 403 -14.28 -23.76 -13.66
C ALA A 403 -15.71 -23.63 -14.24
N PRO A 404 -16.08 -24.40 -15.27
CA PRO A 404 -15.23 -25.22 -16.16
C PRO A 404 -14.25 -24.36 -16.98
N LYS A 405 -12.98 -24.76 -17.14
CA LYS A 405 -11.93 -23.94 -17.80
C LYS A 405 -11.55 -24.43 -19.21
N PRO A 406 -12.21 -23.96 -20.28
CA PRO A 406 -12.08 -24.57 -21.61
C PRO A 406 -10.72 -24.34 -22.30
N TYR A 407 -9.99 -23.26 -21.96
CA TYR A 407 -8.73 -22.89 -22.62
C TYR A 407 -7.44 -23.47 -21.98
N ALA A 408 -7.51 -24.24 -20.89
CA ALA A 408 -6.33 -24.84 -20.26
C ALA A 408 -6.10 -26.31 -20.62
N SER A 409 -4.83 -26.70 -20.78
CA SER A 409 -4.42 -28.03 -21.25
C SER A 409 -4.52 -29.16 -20.22
N GLN A 410 -4.49 -28.85 -18.92
CA GLN A 410 -4.45 -29.84 -17.83
C GLN A 410 -5.78 -30.58 -17.61
N TYR A 411 -6.86 -30.19 -18.31
CA TYR A 411 -8.20 -30.77 -18.15
C TYR A 411 -8.61 -31.70 -19.30
N GLY A 412 -7.64 -32.42 -19.87
CA GLY A 412 -7.88 -33.61 -20.70
C GLY A 412 -7.87 -33.40 -22.22
N SER A 413 -7.85 -32.17 -22.72
CA SER A 413 -7.41 -31.93 -24.11
C SER A 413 -6.88 -30.51 -24.29
N THR A 414 -5.80 -30.37 -25.06
CA THR A 414 -5.23 -29.07 -25.46
C THR A 414 -6.17 -28.24 -26.34
N ASN A 415 -7.26 -28.82 -26.83
CA ASN A 415 -8.18 -28.19 -27.80
C ASN A 415 -9.62 -28.08 -27.29
N TRP A 416 -9.88 -28.25 -25.99
CA TRP A 416 -11.26 -28.34 -25.50
C TRP A 416 -12.11 -27.13 -25.90
N PHE A 417 -11.63 -25.90 -25.75
CA PHE A 417 -12.43 -24.74 -26.14
C PHE A 417 -12.71 -24.70 -27.65
N THR A 418 -11.72 -25.00 -28.50
CA THR A 418 -11.90 -25.12 -29.95
C THR A 418 -12.93 -26.20 -30.30
N THR A 419 -12.88 -27.36 -29.62
CA THR A 419 -13.84 -28.45 -29.78
C THR A 419 -15.24 -28.04 -29.34
N LEU A 420 -15.36 -27.32 -28.23
CA LEU A 420 -16.62 -26.80 -27.71
C LEU A 420 -17.27 -25.81 -28.70
N MET A 421 -16.47 -24.94 -29.30
CA MET A 421 -16.94 -23.94 -30.26
C MET A 421 -17.20 -24.51 -31.67
N GLY A 422 -16.64 -25.68 -31.98
CA GLY A 422 -16.71 -26.27 -33.33
C GLY A 422 -15.94 -25.49 -34.40
N ARG A 423 -15.15 -24.49 -34.01
CA ARG A 423 -14.32 -23.63 -34.87
C ARG A 423 -13.12 -23.07 -34.11
N ALA A 424 -12.19 -22.45 -34.83
CA ALA A 424 -11.09 -21.70 -34.20
C ALA A 424 -11.63 -20.62 -33.25
N ILE A 425 -10.95 -20.48 -32.10
CA ILE A 425 -11.27 -19.50 -31.06
C ILE A 425 -10.80 -18.11 -31.54
N THR A 426 -11.58 -17.10 -31.21
CA THR A 426 -11.32 -15.69 -31.53
C THR A 426 -11.25 -14.84 -30.26
N ALA A 427 -10.77 -13.60 -30.38
CA ALA A 427 -10.76 -12.66 -29.25
C ALA A 427 -12.17 -12.43 -28.67
N SER A 428 -13.20 -12.36 -29.53
CA SER A 428 -14.59 -12.20 -29.10
C SER A 428 -15.12 -13.39 -28.29
N ASP A 429 -14.59 -14.60 -28.50
CA ASP A 429 -14.99 -15.76 -27.68
C ASP A 429 -14.41 -15.68 -26.28
N ILE A 430 -13.15 -15.20 -26.15
CA ILE A 430 -12.52 -14.96 -24.85
C ILE A 430 -13.28 -13.86 -24.11
N GLN A 431 -13.57 -12.75 -24.78
CA GLN A 431 -14.34 -11.65 -24.21
C GLN A 431 -15.72 -12.13 -23.75
N ASN A 432 -16.48 -12.80 -24.63
CA ASN A 432 -17.80 -13.31 -24.29
C ASN A 432 -17.74 -14.28 -23.10
N TYR A 433 -16.70 -15.13 -23.04
CA TYR A 433 -16.48 -15.97 -21.89
C TYR A 433 -16.24 -15.14 -20.64
N GLU A 434 -15.24 -14.27 -20.59
CA GLU A 434 -14.81 -13.51 -19.40
C GLU A 434 -15.73 -12.35 -18.98
N GLU A 435 -16.78 -12.05 -19.73
CA GLU A 435 -17.80 -11.04 -19.39
C GLU A 435 -19.14 -11.63 -18.90
N HIS A 436 -19.32 -12.95 -19.03
CA HIS A 436 -20.60 -13.62 -18.73
C HIS A 436 -20.44 -14.80 -17.76
N GLY A 437 -21.55 -15.18 -17.11
CA GLY A 437 -21.68 -16.40 -16.31
C GLY A 437 -21.62 -17.66 -17.18
N LEU A 438 -21.44 -18.83 -16.58
CA LEU A 438 -21.19 -20.08 -17.32
C LEU A 438 -22.25 -21.15 -17.01
N ASP A 439 -22.62 -21.93 -18.03
CA ASP A 439 -23.25 -23.22 -17.83
C ASP A 439 -22.19 -24.21 -17.35
N LEU A 440 -22.30 -24.69 -16.12
CA LEU A 440 -21.30 -25.54 -15.50
C LEU A 440 -21.18 -26.95 -16.11
N ASN A 441 -22.17 -27.39 -16.90
CA ASN A 441 -22.12 -28.66 -17.62
C ASN A 441 -21.36 -28.55 -18.94
N THR A 442 -21.62 -27.49 -19.69
CA THR A 442 -21.09 -27.30 -21.05
C THR A 442 -19.84 -26.42 -21.09
N GLY A 443 -19.73 -25.48 -20.16
CA GLY A 443 -18.74 -24.41 -20.10
C GLY A 443 -18.98 -23.27 -21.07
N LEU A 444 -20.18 -23.20 -21.66
CA LEU A 444 -20.57 -22.11 -22.54
C LEU A 444 -21.03 -20.89 -21.74
N PRO A 445 -20.78 -19.67 -22.25
CA PRO A 445 -21.31 -18.44 -21.67
C PRO A 445 -22.84 -18.41 -21.65
N THR A 446 -23.41 -17.86 -20.59
CA THR A 446 -24.84 -17.59 -20.41
C THR A 446 -25.15 -16.11 -20.66
N SER A 447 -26.42 -15.70 -20.55
CA SER A 447 -26.78 -14.28 -20.61
C SER A 447 -26.50 -13.51 -19.31
N ASN A 448 -26.21 -14.19 -18.22
CA ASN A 448 -25.95 -13.54 -16.93
C ASN A 448 -24.57 -12.89 -16.95
N ALA A 449 -24.40 -11.77 -16.23
CA ALA A 449 -23.09 -11.16 -16.03
C ALA A 449 -22.15 -12.13 -15.29
N GLY A 450 -20.86 -12.10 -15.62
CA GLY A 450 -19.87 -12.90 -14.92
C GLY A 450 -18.44 -12.56 -15.28
N GLY A 451 -17.55 -13.45 -14.87
CA GLY A 451 -16.12 -13.39 -15.17
C GLY A 451 -15.41 -12.20 -14.56
N TYR A 452 -14.38 -11.74 -15.26
CA TYR A 452 -13.53 -10.63 -14.85
C TYR A 452 -14.30 -9.31 -14.82
N LEU A 453 -15.19 -9.09 -15.78
CA LEU A 453 -15.99 -7.87 -15.86
C LEU A 453 -16.93 -7.73 -14.66
N LYS A 454 -17.55 -8.83 -14.22
CA LYS A 454 -18.42 -8.80 -13.04
C LYS A 454 -17.64 -8.40 -11.78
N LEU A 455 -16.47 -9.01 -11.55
CA LEU A 455 -15.64 -8.65 -10.40
C LEU A 455 -15.15 -7.20 -10.48
N THR A 456 -14.76 -6.75 -11.68
CA THR A 456 -14.35 -5.37 -11.94
C THR A 456 -15.46 -4.37 -11.57
N ASN A 457 -16.69 -4.65 -12.00
CA ASN A 457 -17.85 -3.81 -11.70
C ASN A 457 -18.16 -3.80 -10.20
N LEU A 458 -18.13 -4.97 -9.54
CA LEU A 458 -18.40 -5.05 -8.10
C LEU A 458 -17.33 -4.31 -7.29
N MET A 459 -16.05 -4.40 -7.66
CA MET A 459 -14.96 -3.76 -6.90
C MET A 459 -14.79 -2.27 -7.23
N GLY A 460 -15.40 -1.81 -8.33
CA GLY A 460 -15.24 -0.46 -8.86
C GLY A 460 -13.85 -0.20 -9.47
N TYR A 461 -13.04 -1.24 -9.68
CA TYR A 461 -11.74 -1.17 -10.36
C TYR A 461 -11.35 -2.54 -10.94
N ALA A 462 -10.53 -2.52 -11.99
CA ALA A 462 -10.05 -3.74 -12.66
C ALA A 462 -9.00 -4.47 -11.79
N PRO A 463 -9.21 -5.75 -11.39
CA PRO A 463 -8.20 -6.53 -10.70
C PRO A 463 -6.89 -6.61 -11.49
N ARG A 464 -5.77 -6.16 -10.90
CA ARG A 464 -4.50 -6.02 -11.64
C ARG A 464 -3.74 -7.33 -11.83
N ILE A 465 -4.11 -8.37 -11.07
CA ILE A 465 -3.53 -9.71 -11.18
C ILE A 465 -4.60 -10.74 -11.53
N VAL A 466 -4.26 -11.62 -12.46
CA VAL A 466 -5.19 -12.64 -12.96
C VAL A 466 -4.55 -14.03 -13.02
N GLY A 467 -5.32 -15.04 -12.62
CA GLY A 467 -5.03 -16.43 -12.95
C GLY A 467 -5.49 -16.73 -14.37
N ALA A 468 -4.62 -16.58 -15.38
CA ALA A 468 -4.99 -16.71 -16.79
C ALA A 468 -4.27 -17.87 -17.51
N ASN A 469 -4.14 -19.05 -16.88
CA ASN A 469 -3.46 -20.18 -17.53
C ASN A 469 -4.22 -20.60 -18.79
N ALA A 470 -3.53 -20.63 -19.93
CA ALA A 470 -4.08 -21.07 -21.21
C ALA A 470 -3.05 -21.95 -21.93
N ASN A 471 -3.51 -22.75 -22.89
CA ASN A 471 -2.61 -23.47 -23.78
C ASN A 471 -1.79 -22.48 -24.65
N ALA A 472 -0.70 -22.95 -25.26
CA ALA A 472 0.19 -22.09 -26.05
C ALA A 472 -0.52 -21.39 -27.23
N THR A 473 -1.48 -22.06 -27.88
CA THR A 473 -2.17 -21.54 -29.08
C THR A 473 -3.19 -20.45 -28.77
N THR A 474 -3.74 -20.43 -27.55
CA THR A 474 -4.81 -19.48 -27.15
C THR A 474 -4.31 -18.44 -26.15
N GLY A 475 -3.12 -18.64 -25.57
CA GLY A 475 -2.58 -17.79 -24.51
C GLY A 475 -2.46 -16.32 -24.90
N SER A 476 -2.06 -16.01 -26.15
CA SER A 476 -1.99 -14.61 -26.60
C SER A 476 -3.35 -13.93 -26.66
N LEU A 477 -4.42 -14.64 -27.05
CA LEU A 477 -5.79 -14.10 -27.06
C LEU A 477 -6.31 -13.88 -25.64
N VAL A 478 -6.04 -14.82 -24.73
CA VAL A 478 -6.46 -14.73 -23.34
C VAL A 478 -5.76 -13.57 -22.63
N HIS A 479 -4.42 -13.49 -22.73
CA HIS A 479 -3.65 -12.41 -22.11
C HIS A 479 -3.98 -11.05 -22.72
N SER A 480 -4.16 -10.96 -24.05
CA SER A 480 -4.56 -9.71 -24.69
C SER A 480 -5.93 -9.20 -24.23
N TYR A 481 -6.88 -10.08 -23.91
CA TYR A 481 -8.15 -9.66 -23.31
C TYR A 481 -7.94 -9.07 -21.92
N PHE A 482 -7.20 -9.77 -21.05
CA PHE A 482 -7.00 -9.31 -19.66
C PHE A 482 -6.19 -8.01 -19.60
N ASP A 483 -5.14 -7.89 -20.41
CA ASP A 483 -4.37 -6.65 -20.58
C ASP A 483 -5.27 -5.49 -21.02
N GLY A 484 -6.06 -5.70 -22.09
CA GLY A 484 -7.03 -4.70 -22.57
C GLY A 484 -8.16 -4.38 -21.58
N ALA A 485 -8.47 -5.29 -20.66
CA ALA A 485 -9.46 -5.10 -19.60
C ALA A 485 -8.88 -4.44 -18.33
N GLY A 486 -7.56 -4.17 -18.29
CA GLY A 486 -6.89 -3.46 -17.21
C GLY A 486 -6.05 -4.31 -16.26
N ALA A 487 -5.92 -5.62 -16.49
CA ALA A 487 -4.95 -6.43 -15.74
C ALA A 487 -3.52 -6.15 -16.21
N ALA A 488 -2.53 -6.30 -15.33
CA ALA A 488 -1.11 -6.12 -15.68
C ALA A 488 -0.25 -7.34 -15.36
N VAL A 489 -0.68 -8.16 -14.39
CA VAL A 489 0.08 -9.32 -13.91
C VAL A 489 -0.69 -10.60 -14.18
N VAL A 490 -0.01 -11.63 -14.65
CA VAL A 490 -0.53 -12.99 -14.77
C VAL A 490 0.22 -13.95 -13.85
N VAL A 491 -0.52 -14.84 -13.20
CA VAL A 491 0.05 -15.92 -12.39
C VAL A 491 0.45 -17.09 -13.30
N GLU A 492 1.68 -17.56 -13.12
CA GLU A 492 2.21 -18.78 -13.74
C GLU A 492 2.94 -19.59 -12.68
N HIS A 493 2.92 -20.92 -12.80
CA HIS A 493 3.68 -21.81 -11.93
C HIS A 493 4.64 -22.64 -12.78
N ARG A 494 5.92 -22.62 -12.41
CA ARG A 494 6.98 -23.40 -13.05
C ARG A 494 8.04 -23.80 -12.03
N SER A 495 8.90 -24.76 -12.38
CA SER A 495 9.91 -25.30 -11.47
C SER A 495 11.15 -24.41 -11.27
N SER A 496 11.26 -23.31 -12.00
CA SER A 496 12.33 -22.32 -11.90
C SER A 496 11.77 -20.99 -11.40
N ALA A 497 12.60 -20.18 -10.75
CA ALA A 497 12.19 -18.87 -10.27
C ALA A 497 11.59 -18.02 -11.41
N ILE A 498 10.57 -17.22 -11.11
CA ILE A 498 10.08 -16.13 -11.94
C ILE A 498 10.66 -14.85 -11.34
N ASN A 499 11.58 -14.21 -12.07
CA ASN A 499 12.22 -12.99 -11.59
C ASN A 499 11.34 -11.76 -11.87
N LEU A 500 11.56 -10.70 -11.08
CA LEU A 500 10.86 -9.44 -11.25
C LEU A 500 11.07 -8.89 -12.68
N GLY A 501 9.97 -8.49 -13.33
CA GLY A 501 9.99 -7.89 -14.67
C GLY A 501 9.94 -8.89 -15.83
N GLU A 502 9.95 -10.19 -15.57
CA GLU A 502 9.64 -11.17 -16.62
C GLU A 502 8.22 -10.96 -17.17
N THR A 503 8.06 -11.11 -18.49
CA THR A 503 6.78 -10.89 -19.17
C THR A 503 6.36 -12.08 -20.02
N ARG A 504 5.06 -12.20 -20.25
CA ARG A 504 4.45 -13.17 -21.16
C ARG A 504 3.29 -12.51 -21.90
N ASN A 505 3.36 -12.52 -23.24
CA ASN A 505 2.36 -11.93 -24.13
C ASN A 505 2.01 -10.47 -23.78
N GLY A 506 3.00 -9.68 -23.34
CA GLY A 506 2.82 -8.26 -22.99
C GLY A 506 2.46 -8.00 -21.52
N MET A 507 2.08 -9.01 -20.76
CA MET A 507 1.78 -8.88 -19.32
C MET A 507 2.97 -9.29 -18.46
N TYR A 508 3.13 -8.70 -17.28
CA TYR A 508 4.13 -9.15 -16.30
C TYR A 508 3.74 -10.50 -15.70
N LEU A 509 4.73 -11.35 -15.44
CA LEU A 509 4.55 -12.55 -14.64
C LEU A 509 4.65 -12.17 -13.16
N ARG A 510 3.80 -12.76 -12.31
CA ARG A 510 3.95 -12.61 -10.85
C ARG A 510 5.32 -13.17 -10.45
N PRO A 511 6.23 -12.38 -9.84
CA PRO A 511 7.52 -12.88 -9.42
C PRO A 511 7.35 -13.92 -8.30
N GLU A 512 8.15 -14.97 -8.38
CA GLU A 512 8.02 -16.16 -7.55
C GLU A 512 9.37 -16.88 -7.51
N SER A 513 10.15 -16.65 -6.45
CA SER A 513 11.35 -17.46 -6.17
C SER A 513 10.98 -18.77 -5.49
N TYR A 514 9.93 -18.74 -4.65
CA TYR A 514 9.34 -19.91 -4.01
C TYR A 514 7.84 -19.71 -3.79
N ASP A 515 7.00 -20.56 -4.38
CA ASP A 515 5.55 -20.63 -4.08
C ASP A 515 5.35 -21.54 -2.87
N TRP A 516 5.10 -20.94 -1.71
CA TRP A 516 4.84 -21.68 -0.49
C TRP A 516 3.35 -22.02 -0.42
N ILE A 517 2.99 -23.14 -1.04
CA ILE A 517 1.64 -23.67 -1.05
C ILE A 517 1.35 -24.34 0.29
N LEU A 518 0.67 -23.61 1.19
CA LEU A 518 0.53 -24.02 2.58
C LEU A 518 -0.15 -25.38 2.75
N ILE A 519 -1.07 -25.76 1.86
CA ILE A 519 -1.78 -27.04 1.94
C ILE A 519 -0.87 -28.27 1.91
N GLU A 520 0.30 -28.17 1.26
CA GLU A 520 1.27 -29.27 1.23
C GLU A 520 1.78 -29.56 2.65
N TYR A 521 2.14 -28.51 3.39
CA TYR A 521 2.50 -28.62 4.80
C TYR A 521 1.32 -29.04 5.66
N LEU A 522 0.14 -28.43 5.46
CA LEU A 522 -1.03 -28.72 6.29
C LEU A 522 -1.51 -30.17 6.14
N ARG A 523 -1.28 -30.83 4.99
CA ARG A 523 -1.53 -32.26 4.79
C ARG A 523 -0.41 -33.18 5.30
N GLY A 524 0.76 -32.62 5.61
CA GLY A 524 1.95 -33.37 6.02
C GLY A 524 2.72 -34.00 4.85
N ASP A 525 2.69 -33.37 3.68
CA ASP A 525 3.42 -33.84 2.50
C ASP A 525 4.94 -33.82 2.76
N ALA A 526 5.65 -34.86 2.30
CA ALA A 526 7.08 -35.00 2.55
C ALA A 526 7.86 -33.87 1.85
N GLY A 527 8.69 -33.15 2.61
CA GLY A 527 9.49 -32.02 2.12
C GLY A 527 8.77 -30.67 2.12
N ALA A 528 7.52 -30.60 2.62
CA ALA A 528 6.80 -29.35 2.75
C ALA A 528 7.38 -28.46 3.87
N THR A 529 7.53 -27.17 3.56
CA THR A 529 8.09 -26.15 4.46
C THR A 529 7.09 -25.69 5.50
N SER A 530 7.55 -25.42 6.72
CA SER A 530 6.70 -25.04 7.86
C SER A 530 7.01 -23.68 8.48
N THR A 531 8.09 -23.02 8.06
CA THR A 531 8.52 -21.72 8.60
C THR A 531 8.85 -20.73 7.49
N LEU A 532 8.64 -19.43 7.76
CA LEU A 532 8.97 -18.38 6.81
C LEU A 532 10.48 -18.32 6.52
N THR A 533 11.32 -18.56 7.53
CA THR A 533 12.78 -18.58 7.37
C THR A 533 13.27 -19.68 6.42
N ASP A 534 12.66 -20.86 6.49
CA ASP A 534 12.98 -21.96 5.55
C ASP A 534 12.48 -21.62 4.14
N ALA A 535 11.30 -21.00 4.01
CA ALA A 535 10.76 -20.57 2.73
C ALA A 535 11.65 -19.51 2.05
N LEU A 536 12.18 -18.55 2.82
CA LEU A 536 13.17 -17.58 2.35
C LEU A 536 14.47 -18.26 1.92
N SER A 537 14.94 -19.23 2.71
CA SER A 537 16.15 -19.99 2.35
C SER A 537 15.98 -20.76 1.03
N LEU A 538 14.80 -21.34 0.80
CA LEU A 538 14.47 -22.00 -0.46
C LEU A 538 14.41 -21.01 -1.62
N ALA A 539 13.79 -19.84 -1.42
CA ALA A 539 13.76 -18.76 -2.41
C ALA A 539 15.17 -18.34 -2.86
N HIS A 540 16.13 -18.19 -1.93
CA HIS A 540 17.52 -17.84 -2.24
C HIS A 540 18.27 -18.93 -3.02
N SER A 541 17.86 -20.19 -2.85
CA SER A 541 18.48 -21.35 -3.51
C SER A 541 17.80 -21.79 -4.80
N ALA A 542 16.71 -21.11 -5.19
CA ALA A 542 15.91 -21.50 -6.35
C ALA A 542 16.70 -21.41 -7.66
N ALA A 543 16.37 -22.31 -8.60
CA ALA A 543 17.06 -22.35 -9.89
C ALA A 543 16.79 -21.07 -10.70
N SER A 544 17.86 -20.45 -11.20
CA SER A 544 17.83 -19.20 -12.00
C SER A 544 17.29 -17.97 -11.27
N VAL A 545 17.30 -17.98 -9.94
CA VAL A 545 16.84 -16.84 -9.14
C VAL A 545 17.84 -15.68 -9.19
N ILE A 546 17.31 -14.46 -9.27
CA ILE A 546 18.03 -13.20 -9.19
C ILE A 546 17.32 -12.33 -8.15
N SER A 547 18.10 -11.65 -7.31
CA SER A 547 17.56 -10.68 -6.34
C SER A 547 16.84 -9.53 -7.07
N PRO A 548 15.69 -9.03 -6.55
CA PRO A 548 15.08 -9.37 -5.27
C PRO A 548 14.31 -10.72 -5.26
N TYR A 549 14.27 -11.35 -4.10
CA TYR A 549 13.66 -12.67 -3.88
C TYR A 549 12.19 -12.56 -3.46
N PHE A 550 11.36 -13.51 -3.92
CA PHE A 550 9.91 -13.51 -3.66
C PHE A 550 9.43 -14.85 -3.11
N VAL A 551 8.87 -14.81 -1.90
CA VAL A 551 8.10 -15.92 -1.31
C VAL A 551 6.62 -15.61 -1.43
N GLY A 552 5.89 -16.43 -2.18
CA GLY A 552 4.42 -16.36 -2.27
C GLY A 552 3.78 -17.32 -1.27
N ILE A 553 3.17 -16.81 -0.20
CA ILE A 553 2.40 -17.60 0.76
C ILE A 553 1.00 -17.78 0.21
N LYS A 554 0.61 -19.02 -0.10
CA LYS A 554 -0.63 -19.32 -0.81
C LYS A 554 -1.56 -20.21 0.01
N LEU A 555 -2.82 -19.79 0.10
CA LEU A 555 -3.90 -20.51 0.77
C LEU A 555 -5.15 -20.53 -0.12
N HIS A 556 -5.79 -21.68 -0.25
CA HIS A 556 -7.17 -21.78 -0.74
C HIS A 556 -8.13 -21.80 0.45
N ASP A 557 -9.31 -21.24 0.30
CA ASP A 557 -10.35 -21.24 1.34
C ASP A 557 -10.61 -22.63 1.95
N ASN A 558 -10.86 -23.63 1.10
CA ASN A 558 -11.11 -25.01 1.55
C ASN A 558 -9.91 -25.69 2.23
N ASP A 559 -8.69 -25.14 2.13
CA ASP A 559 -7.56 -25.62 2.90
C ASP A 559 -7.82 -25.51 4.41
N LEU A 560 -8.71 -24.63 4.86
CA LEU A 560 -9.01 -24.43 6.28
C LEU A 560 -10.10 -25.37 6.81
N PHE A 561 -11.06 -25.79 5.99
CA PHE A 561 -12.26 -26.48 6.46
C PHE A 561 -12.61 -27.79 5.75
N ALA A 562 -11.99 -28.11 4.61
CA ALA A 562 -12.28 -29.33 3.85
C ALA A 562 -11.03 -30.18 3.58
N ASN A 563 -11.25 -31.47 3.35
CA ASN A 563 -10.17 -32.42 3.10
C ASN A 563 -9.60 -32.37 1.68
N GLN A 564 -10.33 -31.74 0.74
CA GLN A 564 -9.97 -31.57 -0.67
C GLN A 564 -10.63 -30.30 -1.20
N SER A 565 -10.05 -29.72 -2.25
CA SER A 565 -10.66 -28.59 -2.94
C SER A 565 -11.95 -28.99 -3.66
N ALA A 566 -13.01 -28.17 -3.57
CA ALA A 566 -14.22 -28.37 -4.36
C ALA A 566 -13.90 -28.45 -5.87
N TRP A 567 -12.91 -27.69 -6.32
CA TRP A 567 -12.45 -27.75 -7.69
C TRP A 567 -11.91 -29.13 -8.05
N THR A 568 -10.94 -29.66 -7.29
CA THR A 568 -10.34 -30.96 -7.61
C THR A 568 -11.32 -32.11 -7.46
N TYR A 569 -12.20 -32.02 -6.46
CA TYR A 569 -13.22 -33.03 -6.20
C TYR A 569 -14.26 -33.14 -7.33
N ILE A 570 -14.64 -32.01 -7.91
CA ILE A 570 -15.76 -31.92 -8.86
C ILE A 570 -15.28 -31.98 -10.31
N TYR A 571 -14.14 -31.37 -10.65
CA TYR A 571 -13.68 -31.21 -12.03
C TYR A 571 -12.39 -31.94 -12.40
N THR A 572 -11.60 -32.47 -11.45
CA THR A 572 -10.23 -32.98 -11.75
C THR A 572 -10.07 -34.50 -11.97
N PRO A 573 -11.03 -35.43 -11.74
CA PRO A 573 -10.83 -36.80 -12.22
C PRO A 573 -10.98 -36.85 -13.75
N ALA A 574 -9.86 -37.07 -14.45
CA ALA A 574 -9.74 -37.16 -15.92
C ALA A 574 -10.70 -38.17 -16.60
N ASN A 575 -11.31 -39.08 -15.82
CA ASN A 575 -12.13 -40.19 -16.29
C ASN A 575 -13.62 -40.07 -15.92
N ARG A 576 -14.10 -38.95 -15.34
CA ARG A 576 -15.53 -38.79 -15.08
C ARG A 576 -16.26 -38.22 -16.31
N PRO A 577 -17.29 -38.90 -16.83
CA PRO A 577 -18.23 -38.25 -17.74
C PRO A 577 -18.97 -37.16 -16.98
N ARG A 578 -18.82 -35.93 -17.47
CA ARG A 578 -19.61 -34.75 -17.11
C ARG A 578 -21.10 -35.11 -17.27
N PRO A 579 -21.92 -34.86 -16.24
CA PRO A 579 -22.33 -33.50 -15.89
C PRO A 579 -21.75 -32.98 -14.57
N TYR A 580 -21.82 -31.65 -14.38
CA TYR A 580 -21.60 -30.99 -13.10
C TYR A 580 -22.59 -31.55 -12.06
N ASN A 581 -22.08 -31.93 -10.89
CA ASN A 581 -22.90 -32.40 -9.78
C ASN A 581 -22.86 -31.39 -8.64
N SER A 582 -23.90 -30.57 -8.53
CA SER A 582 -24.04 -29.57 -7.46
C SER A 582 -24.16 -30.16 -6.05
N ALA A 583 -24.46 -31.47 -5.93
CA ALA A 583 -24.53 -32.16 -4.65
C ALA A 583 -23.18 -32.77 -4.20
N ALA A 584 -22.17 -32.80 -5.08
CA ALA A 584 -20.86 -33.32 -4.75
C ALA A 584 -20.12 -32.32 -3.84
N LYS A 585 -19.77 -32.73 -2.61
CA LYS A 585 -18.98 -31.92 -1.68
C LYS A 585 -17.81 -32.71 -1.10
N ALA A 586 -16.67 -32.05 -0.93
CA ALA A 586 -15.55 -32.62 -0.18
C ALA A 586 -15.94 -32.80 1.29
N GLY A 587 -15.29 -33.75 1.98
CA GLY A 587 -15.58 -33.97 3.41
C GLY A 587 -15.00 -32.83 4.26
N LEU A 588 -15.76 -32.35 5.25
CA LEU A 588 -15.26 -31.37 6.21
C LEU A 588 -14.18 -31.98 7.11
N LEU A 589 -13.25 -31.13 7.56
CA LEU A 589 -12.22 -31.49 8.53
C LEU A 589 -12.81 -31.56 9.95
N ALA A 590 -12.11 -32.26 10.85
CA ALA A 590 -12.43 -32.19 12.27
C ALA A 590 -12.10 -30.80 12.84
N GLU A 591 -12.86 -30.34 13.83
CA GLU A 591 -12.67 -28.99 14.44
C GLU A 591 -11.24 -28.78 14.97
N SER A 592 -10.63 -29.82 15.55
CA SER A 592 -9.24 -29.74 16.02
C SER A 592 -8.24 -29.47 14.89
N GLU A 593 -8.50 -30.00 13.69
CA GLU A 593 -7.65 -29.75 12.53
C GLU A 593 -7.92 -28.38 11.92
N MET A 594 -9.19 -27.96 11.81
CA MET A 594 -9.53 -26.59 11.37
C MET A 594 -8.87 -25.55 12.29
N SER A 595 -9.00 -25.72 13.60
CA SER A 595 -8.37 -24.86 14.61
C SER A 595 -6.84 -24.81 14.47
N ARG A 596 -6.19 -25.96 14.21
CA ARG A 596 -4.74 -26.03 13.97
C ARG A 596 -4.33 -25.22 12.73
N ARG A 597 -5.07 -25.38 11.61
CA ARG A 597 -4.77 -24.70 10.34
C ARG A 597 -4.99 -23.18 10.43
N ARG A 598 -6.08 -22.74 11.05
CA ARG A 598 -6.34 -21.32 11.35
C ARG A 598 -5.22 -20.72 12.19
N THR A 599 -4.85 -21.38 13.28
CA THR A 599 -3.79 -20.92 14.19
C THR A 599 -2.45 -20.79 13.46
N PHE A 600 -2.10 -21.76 12.61
CA PHE A 600 -0.88 -21.70 11.82
C PHE A 600 -0.83 -20.47 10.90
N TYR A 601 -1.90 -20.22 10.14
CA TYR A 601 -1.96 -19.06 9.25
C TYR A 601 -1.91 -17.74 10.01
N LEU A 602 -2.68 -17.62 11.10
CA LEU A 602 -2.71 -16.41 11.92
C LEU A 602 -1.34 -16.10 12.56
N ASN A 603 -0.61 -17.12 13.00
CA ASN A 603 0.75 -16.96 13.49
C ASN A 603 1.72 -16.51 12.39
N LEU A 604 1.55 -16.98 11.16
CA LEU A 604 2.37 -16.57 10.02
C LEU A 604 2.12 -15.10 9.65
N VAL A 605 0.87 -14.64 9.68
CA VAL A 605 0.54 -13.21 9.51
C VAL A 605 1.19 -12.37 10.62
N ALA A 606 1.09 -12.79 11.87
CA ALA A 606 1.72 -12.10 13.00
C ALA A 606 3.25 -12.09 12.90
N GLU A 607 3.87 -13.18 12.45
CA GLU A 607 5.32 -13.24 12.20
C GLU A 607 5.72 -12.24 11.11
N ALA A 608 5.03 -12.23 9.96
CA ALA A 608 5.29 -11.30 8.88
C ALA A 608 5.17 -9.83 9.33
N ALA A 609 4.14 -9.51 10.13
CA ALA A 609 3.97 -8.19 10.72
C ALA A 609 5.16 -7.78 11.61
N SER A 610 5.63 -8.71 12.46
CA SER A 610 6.76 -8.45 13.37
C SER A 610 8.10 -8.23 12.67
N ARG A 611 8.21 -8.64 11.39
CA ARG A 611 9.43 -8.59 10.57
C ARG A 611 9.36 -7.55 9.45
N GLN A 612 8.39 -6.63 9.44
CA GLN A 612 8.24 -5.61 8.39
C GLN A 612 9.41 -4.60 8.32
N ASN A 613 10.24 -4.53 9.35
CA ASN A 613 11.51 -3.79 9.35
C ASN A 613 12.65 -4.54 8.64
N GLU A 614 12.53 -5.85 8.48
CA GLU A 614 13.53 -6.77 7.90
C GLU A 614 13.12 -7.32 6.53
N LEU A 615 11.82 -7.32 6.22
CA LEU A 615 11.21 -7.89 5.01
C LEU A 615 10.35 -6.83 4.30
N ASN A 616 10.21 -6.97 2.99
CA ASN A 616 9.16 -6.26 2.26
C ASN A 616 7.92 -7.16 2.19
N ILE A 617 6.86 -6.77 2.90
CA ILE A 617 5.58 -7.45 2.76
C ILE A 617 4.81 -6.75 1.65
N VAL A 618 4.49 -7.47 0.58
CA VAL A 618 4.04 -6.89 -0.70
C VAL A 618 2.72 -7.50 -1.17
N SER A 619 1.86 -6.65 -1.73
CA SER A 619 0.75 -7.04 -2.62
C SER A 619 1.19 -7.00 -4.09
N VAL A 620 0.31 -7.37 -5.01
CA VAL A 620 0.55 -7.13 -6.44
C VAL A 620 0.77 -5.65 -6.75
N ARG A 621 0.08 -4.71 -6.08
CA ARG A 621 0.28 -3.28 -6.33
C ARG A 621 1.68 -2.82 -5.95
N ASP A 622 2.18 -3.31 -4.82
CA ASP A 622 3.55 -3.03 -4.39
C ASP A 622 4.55 -3.63 -5.38
N THR A 623 4.26 -4.82 -5.91
CA THR A 623 5.10 -5.48 -6.93
C THR A 623 5.15 -4.71 -8.24
N LEU A 624 4.00 -4.20 -8.73
CA LEU A 624 3.94 -3.35 -9.93
C LEU A 624 4.66 -2.01 -9.70
N SER A 625 4.60 -1.48 -8.47
CA SER A 625 5.36 -0.30 -8.08
C SER A 625 6.87 -0.53 -8.19
N LEU A 626 7.37 -1.73 -7.88
CA LEU A 626 8.79 -2.08 -8.08
C LEU A 626 9.20 -2.12 -9.56
N LEU A 627 8.22 -2.15 -10.48
CA LEU A 627 8.41 -2.11 -11.93
C LEU A 627 8.20 -0.70 -12.50
N ALA A 628 8.04 0.32 -11.65
CA ALA A 628 7.71 1.69 -12.01
C ALA A 628 6.38 1.81 -12.79
N GLU A 629 5.42 0.92 -12.51
CA GLU A 629 4.06 1.02 -13.02
C GLU A 629 3.20 1.85 -12.05
N ASP A 630 2.98 3.12 -12.40
CA ASP A 630 2.16 4.05 -11.62
C ASP A 630 0.67 3.69 -11.73
N GLU A 631 0.02 3.52 -10.58
CA GLU A 631 -1.41 3.22 -10.52
C GLU A 631 -2.17 4.23 -9.69
N VAL A 632 -3.37 4.58 -10.17
CA VAL A 632 -4.35 5.28 -9.35
C VAL A 632 -4.67 4.38 -8.15
N ARG A 633 -4.42 4.91 -6.95
CA ARG A 633 -4.78 4.23 -5.71
C ARG A 633 -6.30 4.14 -5.63
N PRO A 634 -6.86 2.96 -5.33
CA PRO A 634 -8.30 2.85 -5.16
C PRO A 634 -8.79 3.73 -4.01
N VAL A 635 -9.91 4.43 -4.22
CA VAL A 635 -10.54 5.25 -3.18
C VAL A 635 -11.22 4.35 -2.16
N GLY A 636 -10.95 4.44 -0.87
CA GLY A 636 -11.54 3.56 0.15
C GLY A 636 -12.05 4.33 1.36
N LEU A 637 -12.90 3.67 2.15
CA LEU A 637 -13.33 4.12 3.47
C LEU A 637 -12.47 3.50 4.57
N SER A 638 -12.13 4.28 5.60
CA SER A 638 -11.43 3.79 6.80
C SER A 638 -12.27 2.84 7.64
N LEU A 639 -13.60 2.96 7.55
CA LEU A 639 -14.59 2.06 8.13
C LEU A 639 -15.64 1.76 7.07
N THR A 640 -15.97 0.48 6.92
CA THR A 640 -16.98 0.01 5.97
C THR A 640 -18.20 -0.56 6.68
N GLU A 641 -18.18 -0.57 8.01
CA GLU A 641 -19.27 -1.01 8.89
C GLU A 641 -19.50 0.05 9.97
N VAL A 642 -20.69 0.62 10.05
CA VAL A 642 -21.05 1.65 11.03
C VAL A 642 -22.36 1.29 11.72
N ASP A 643 -22.50 1.71 12.97
CA ASP A 643 -23.77 1.53 13.67
C ASP A 643 -24.85 2.37 12.97
N GLU A 644 -26.07 1.85 12.90
CA GLU A 644 -27.21 2.61 12.44
C GLU A 644 -27.57 3.73 13.43
N ASN A 645 -28.67 4.45 13.16
CA ASN A 645 -29.17 5.52 14.01
C ASN A 645 -28.18 6.68 14.23
N ALA A 646 -27.08 6.69 13.47
CA ALA A 646 -26.15 7.79 13.38
C ALA A 646 -26.89 9.05 12.95
N SER A 647 -26.98 10.03 13.85
CA SER A 647 -27.65 11.30 13.56
C SER A 647 -26.99 12.05 12.41
N ALA A 648 -27.77 12.87 11.69
CA ALA A 648 -27.22 13.73 10.65
C ALA A 648 -26.05 14.59 11.17
N GLY A 649 -24.96 14.63 10.42
CA GLY A 649 -23.70 15.30 10.75
C GLY A 649 -22.66 14.42 11.44
N THR A 650 -23.00 13.19 11.86
CA THR A 650 -22.04 12.23 12.42
C THR A 650 -20.99 11.83 11.38
N VAL A 651 -19.71 11.83 11.75
CA VAL A 651 -18.62 11.27 10.92
C VAL A 651 -18.68 9.75 10.98
N LEU A 652 -18.81 9.11 9.82
CA LEU A 652 -18.97 7.67 9.66
C LEU A 652 -17.63 7.00 9.33
N ALA A 653 -16.87 7.61 8.41
CA ALA A 653 -15.59 7.11 7.94
C ALA A 653 -14.76 8.25 7.34
N GLU A 654 -13.47 8.00 7.17
CA GLU A 654 -12.58 8.85 6.37
C GLU A 654 -12.40 8.23 4.98
N ILE A 655 -12.43 9.07 3.95
CA ILE A 655 -12.18 8.71 2.56
C ILE A 655 -10.70 8.91 2.27
N SER A 656 -10.06 7.87 1.74
CA SER A 656 -8.66 7.88 1.34
C SER A 656 -8.49 7.34 -0.07
N GLY A 657 -7.27 7.44 -0.63
CA GLY A 657 -6.96 6.96 -1.98
C GLY A 657 -7.20 8.02 -3.06
N GLY A 658 -7.34 7.58 -4.30
CA GLY A 658 -7.32 8.48 -5.46
C GLY A 658 -5.90 8.99 -5.78
N GLY A 659 -5.72 9.44 -7.02
CA GLY A 659 -4.43 9.88 -7.55
C GLY A 659 -3.35 8.80 -7.54
N ILE A 660 -2.17 9.15 -8.05
CA ILE A 660 -0.98 8.28 -8.02
C ILE A 660 -0.08 8.57 -6.80
N GLU A 661 -0.16 9.79 -6.24
CA GLU A 661 0.66 10.22 -5.11
C GLU A 661 -0.04 9.91 -3.79
N SER A 662 0.59 9.11 -2.93
CA SER A 662 0.07 8.91 -1.58
C SER A 662 0.47 9.97 -0.60
N GLY A 663 -0.23 9.99 0.54
CA GLY A 663 -0.11 11.04 1.56
C GLY A 663 -0.57 12.42 1.09
N VAL A 664 -0.86 12.60 -0.20
CA VAL A 664 -1.50 13.80 -0.75
C VAL A 664 -3.01 13.55 -0.73
N ALA A 665 -3.74 14.40 -0.02
CA ALA A 665 -5.19 14.34 0.02
C ALA A 665 -5.77 14.64 -1.37
N CYS A 666 -6.77 13.85 -1.76
CA CYS A 666 -7.64 14.19 -2.88
C CYS A 666 -8.85 14.98 -2.36
N ASP A 667 -9.41 15.83 -3.22
CA ASP A 667 -10.73 16.40 -3.00
C ASP A 667 -11.79 15.38 -3.39
N TYR A 668 -12.79 15.17 -2.52
CA TYR A 668 -13.85 14.19 -2.75
C TYR A 668 -15.23 14.83 -2.89
N GLN A 669 -16.05 14.27 -3.77
CA GLN A 669 -17.43 14.69 -4.01
C GLN A 669 -18.32 13.47 -4.21
N ILE A 670 -19.55 13.53 -3.71
CA ILE A 670 -20.56 12.48 -3.96
C ILE A 670 -21.25 12.76 -5.30
N GLU A 671 -21.38 11.73 -6.13
CA GLU A 671 -22.19 11.76 -7.36
C GLU A 671 -23.57 11.13 -7.13
N ALA A 672 -24.54 11.44 -8.01
CA ALA A 672 -25.89 10.88 -7.94
C ALA A 672 -25.88 9.40 -8.33
N PHE A 673 -25.76 8.51 -7.34
CA PHE A 673 -25.71 7.06 -7.47
C PHE A 673 -26.11 6.39 -6.15
N GLY A 674 -26.84 5.28 -6.23
CA GLY A 674 -27.24 4.49 -5.07
C GLY A 674 -27.86 5.34 -3.97
N ASP A 675 -27.35 5.17 -2.75
CA ASP A 675 -27.74 5.84 -1.52
C ASP A 675 -26.92 7.12 -1.26
N GLY A 676 -26.29 7.71 -2.28
CA GLY A 676 -25.43 8.88 -2.13
C GLY A 676 -26.10 10.08 -1.43
N ALA A 677 -27.42 10.19 -1.49
CA ALA A 677 -28.18 11.23 -0.78
C ALA A 677 -28.27 11.02 0.74
N ASP A 678 -27.85 9.86 1.25
CA ASP A 678 -27.83 9.50 2.67
C ASP A 678 -26.54 10.02 3.34
N PHE A 679 -25.59 10.51 2.54
CA PHE A 679 -24.26 10.91 2.97
C PHE A 679 -23.91 12.34 2.53
N SER A 680 -22.94 12.94 3.20
CA SER A 680 -22.28 14.17 2.79
C SER A 680 -20.78 14.11 3.08
N ILE A 681 -19.98 14.91 2.37
CA ILE A 681 -18.52 14.94 2.54
C ILE A 681 -18.08 16.30 3.10
N SER A 682 -17.22 16.27 4.12
CA SER A 682 -16.54 17.45 4.66
C SER A 682 -15.03 17.19 4.72
N GLY A 683 -14.28 17.72 3.74
CA GLY A 683 -12.87 17.37 3.55
C GLY A 683 -12.74 15.92 3.12
N ALA A 684 -12.06 15.09 3.91
CA ALA A 684 -12.00 13.64 3.72
C ALA A 684 -13.07 12.87 4.51
N ASN A 685 -13.84 13.53 5.38
CA ASN A 685 -14.80 12.84 6.23
C ASN A 685 -16.11 12.56 5.47
N LEU A 686 -16.50 11.28 5.40
CA LEU A 686 -17.84 10.87 5.06
C LEU A 686 -18.73 11.03 6.31
N THR A 687 -19.86 11.72 6.15
CA THR A 687 -20.79 12.02 7.23
C THR A 687 -22.22 11.61 6.86
N ALA A 688 -23.03 11.27 7.86
CA ALA A 688 -24.44 10.99 7.66
C ALA A 688 -25.19 12.28 7.28
N ALA A 689 -25.94 12.29 6.17
CA ALA A 689 -26.81 13.41 5.80
C ALA A 689 -28.20 13.32 6.44
N ARG A 690 -28.58 12.12 6.88
CA ARG A 690 -29.80 11.78 7.60
C ARG A 690 -29.53 10.61 8.54
N THR A 691 -30.51 10.25 9.37
CA THR A 691 -30.45 9.02 10.17
C THR A 691 -30.44 7.80 9.24
N LEU A 692 -29.51 6.88 9.49
CA LEU A 692 -29.38 5.60 8.78
C LEU A 692 -30.16 4.53 9.53
N ASP A 693 -30.79 3.62 8.80
CA ASP A 693 -31.78 2.64 9.27
C ASP A 693 -31.39 1.27 8.68
N TYR A 694 -31.08 0.31 9.56
CA TYR A 694 -30.62 -1.03 9.23
C TYR A 694 -31.78 -1.90 8.72
N GLU A 695 -32.95 -1.79 9.33
CA GLU A 695 -34.15 -2.62 9.10
C GLU A 695 -34.68 -2.46 7.69
N THR A 696 -34.56 -1.25 7.14
CA THR A 696 -34.94 -0.94 5.77
C THR A 696 -33.92 -1.50 4.77
N ASP A 697 -32.65 -1.19 4.98
CA ASP A 697 -31.56 -1.68 4.14
C ASP A 697 -30.21 -1.49 4.84
N PHE A 698 -29.53 -2.59 5.16
CA PHE A 698 -28.25 -2.57 5.86
C PHE A 698 -27.04 -2.41 4.93
N VAL A 699 -27.21 -2.42 3.61
CA VAL A 699 -26.12 -2.24 2.64
C VAL A 699 -26.33 -0.95 1.87
N LYS A 700 -25.50 0.06 2.15
CA LYS A 700 -25.54 1.35 1.47
C LYS A 700 -24.46 1.44 0.40
N THR A 701 -24.79 2.04 -0.73
CA THR A 701 -23.86 2.25 -1.85
C THR A 701 -23.74 3.72 -2.19
N LEU A 702 -22.54 4.19 -2.52
CA LEU A 702 -22.30 5.57 -2.96
C LEU A 702 -21.21 5.64 -4.01
N ARG A 703 -21.28 6.64 -4.89
CA ARG A 703 -20.22 6.96 -5.85
C ARG A 703 -19.47 8.20 -5.41
N VAL A 704 -18.16 8.08 -5.23
CA VAL A 704 -17.27 9.18 -4.89
C VAL A 704 -16.40 9.54 -6.09
N ARG A 705 -16.48 10.80 -6.52
CA ARG A 705 -15.50 11.42 -7.41
C ARG A 705 -14.33 11.94 -6.57
N TRP A 706 -13.11 11.69 -7.03
CA TRP A 706 -11.89 12.24 -6.44
C TRP A 706 -11.18 13.15 -7.44
N THR A 707 -10.46 14.15 -6.92
CA THR A 707 -9.54 15.02 -7.68
C THR A 707 -8.21 15.10 -6.94
N ASP A 708 -7.10 14.73 -7.58
CA ASP A 708 -5.77 14.80 -6.96
C ASP A 708 -5.19 16.23 -6.99
N GLY A 709 -4.08 16.44 -6.28
CA GLY A 709 -3.38 17.73 -6.25
C GLY A 709 -2.75 18.16 -7.59
N GLY A 710 -2.78 17.31 -8.62
CA GLY A 710 -2.41 17.60 -10.00
C GLY A 710 -3.61 17.94 -10.90
N GLY A 711 -4.85 17.82 -10.38
CA GLY A 711 -6.09 18.05 -11.11
C GLY A 711 -6.62 16.83 -11.88
N ASN A 712 -6.00 15.66 -11.74
CA ASN A 712 -6.55 14.43 -12.31
C ASN A 712 -7.78 14.01 -11.52
N THR A 713 -8.78 13.44 -12.21
CA THR A 713 -10.02 13.03 -11.57
C THR A 713 -10.37 11.60 -11.91
N GLY A 714 -11.06 10.93 -10.99
CA GLY A 714 -11.70 9.63 -11.22
C GLY A 714 -12.92 9.45 -10.34
N THR A 715 -13.60 8.32 -10.49
CA THR A 715 -14.80 7.98 -9.72
C THR A 715 -14.69 6.56 -9.18
N ARG A 716 -15.32 6.30 -8.04
CA ARG A 716 -15.37 4.97 -7.45
C ARG A 716 -16.68 4.70 -6.72
N ASP A 717 -17.22 3.50 -6.93
CA ASP A 717 -18.33 2.97 -6.14
C ASP A 717 -17.79 2.37 -4.84
N LEU A 718 -18.46 2.71 -3.75
CA LEU A 718 -18.13 2.31 -2.38
C LEU A 718 -19.37 1.71 -1.73
N THR A 719 -19.12 0.78 -0.82
CA THR A 719 -20.14 0.11 -0.02
C THR A 719 -19.89 0.37 1.45
N LEU A 720 -20.93 0.80 2.15
CA LEU A 720 -20.97 0.98 3.60
C LEU A 720 -22.07 0.08 4.15
N VAL A 721 -21.79 -0.62 5.23
CA VAL A 721 -22.71 -1.60 5.84
C VAL A 721 -23.14 -1.06 7.19
N LEU A 722 -24.43 -1.18 7.49
CA LEU A 722 -24.98 -0.82 8.78
C LEU A 722 -24.89 -2.02 9.73
N ARG A 723 -24.61 -1.73 11.01
CA ARG A 723 -24.64 -2.68 12.11
C ARG A 723 -25.89 -2.40 12.94
N ASN A 724 -26.66 -3.45 13.19
CA ASN A 724 -27.88 -3.37 13.98
C ASN A 724 -27.57 -2.90 15.42
N VAL A 725 -28.30 -1.90 15.92
CA VAL A 725 -28.17 -1.36 17.27
C VAL A 725 -29.23 -1.95 18.21
N THR A 726 -29.01 -3.16 18.70
CA THR A 726 -29.94 -3.91 19.60
C THR A 726 -30.43 -3.26 20.91
N THR A 727 -30.08 -2.00 21.19
CA THR A 727 -30.51 -1.22 22.34
C THR A 727 -31.60 -0.18 22.04
N ASP A 728 -32.04 -0.05 20.79
CA ASP A 728 -33.21 0.73 20.40
C ASP A 728 -34.48 -0.13 20.32
N ASP A 729 -35.58 0.52 19.96
CA ASP A 729 -36.97 0.03 19.96
C ASP A 729 -37.55 0.26 18.55
N ASP A 730 -37.29 -0.68 17.65
CA ASP A 730 -37.55 -0.56 16.21
C ASP A 730 -39.04 -0.50 15.88
N ASP A 731 -39.85 -1.25 16.61
CA ASP A 731 -41.29 -1.31 16.38
C ASP A 731 -42.09 -0.30 17.25
N GLY A 732 -41.43 0.38 18.19
CA GLY A 732 -41.96 1.45 19.01
C GLY A 732 -42.88 0.98 20.13
N ASP A 733 -42.75 -0.26 20.60
CA ASP A 733 -43.59 -0.85 21.64
C ASP A 733 -43.10 -0.63 23.08
N GLY A 734 -41.91 -0.02 23.21
CA GLY A 734 -41.24 0.30 24.46
C GLY A 734 -40.29 -0.78 24.99
N MET A 735 -40.05 -1.85 24.22
CA MET A 735 -39.00 -2.84 24.48
C MET A 735 -37.83 -2.63 23.52
N THR A 736 -36.62 -2.91 23.99
CA THR A 736 -35.47 -2.93 23.08
C THR A 736 -35.30 -4.30 22.46
N GLU A 737 -34.67 -4.41 21.30
CA GLU A 737 -34.42 -5.72 20.65
C GLU A 737 -33.68 -6.70 21.59
N ALA A 738 -32.75 -6.20 22.39
CA ALA A 738 -32.05 -6.98 23.41
C ALA A 738 -33.01 -7.49 24.50
N ASP A 739 -33.93 -6.67 24.99
CA ASP A 739 -34.96 -7.06 25.97
C ASP A 739 -35.94 -8.08 25.37
N GLU A 740 -36.27 -7.92 24.09
CA GLU A 740 -37.15 -8.80 23.35
C GLU A 740 -36.53 -10.16 23.06
N THR A 741 -35.23 -10.19 22.73
CA THR A 741 -34.45 -11.43 22.61
C THR A 741 -34.50 -12.23 23.92
N VAL A 742 -34.37 -11.55 25.07
CA VAL A 742 -34.49 -12.16 26.39
C VAL A 742 -35.94 -12.64 26.61
N ALA A 743 -36.94 -11.82 26.27
CA ALA A 743 -38.36 -12.16 26.40
C ALA A 743 -38.83 -13.27 25.45
N GLY A 744 -38.15 -13.47 24.32
CA GLY A 744 -38.56 -14.29 23.19
C GLY A 744 -39.65 -13.65 22.33
N THR A 745 -39.76 -12.31 22.33
CA THR A 745 -40.69 -11.54 21.50
C THR A 745 -40.05 -11.18 20.15
N ASP A 746 -40.79 -10.50 19.27
CA ASP A 746 -40.41 -10.28 17.86
C ASP A 746 -40.13 -8.79 17.65
N PRO A 747 -38.87 -8.37 17.47
CA PRO A 747 -38.47 -6.97 17.53
C PRO A 747 -38.97 -6.06 16.41
N PHE A 748 -39.59 -6.65 15.40
CA PHE A 748 -40.15 -5.93 14.27
C PHE A 748 -41.68 -5.93 14.30
N ASN A 749 -42.30 -6.22 15.44
CA ASN A 749 -43.74 -6.38 15.58
C ASN A 749 -44.27 -5.95 16.94
N ALA A 750 -44.74 -4.70 17.03
CA ALA A 750 -45.21 -4.06 18.26
C ALA A 750 -46.39 -4.76 19.00
N ASN A 751 -46.97 -5.79 18.40
CA ASN A 751 -47.98 -6.65 19.03
C ASN A 751 -47.38 -7.87 19.75
N SER A 752 -46.16 -8.27 19.40
CA SER A 752 -45.38 -9.31 20.03
C SER A 752 -44.59 -8.68 21.17
N ARG A 753 -45.23 -8.43 22.32
CA ARG A 753 -44.56 -7.72 23.42
C ARG A 753 -44.74 -8.36 24.76
N PHE A 754 -43.75 -8.22 25.65
CA PHE A 754 -43.83 -8.69 27.03
C PHE A 754 -44.44 -7.61 27.93
N THR A 755 -45.72 -7.76 28.27
CA THR A 755 -46.44 -6.77 29.06
C THR A 755 -47.44 -7.41 30.01
N VAL A 756 -47.67 -6.78 31.16
CA VAL A 756 -48.72 -7.19 32.11
C VAL A 756 -50.06 -6.69 31.57
N GLY A 757 -50.88 -7.61 31.06
CA GLY A 757 -52.16 -7.29 30.45
C GLY A 757 -53.28 -7.00 31.47
N SER A 758 -53.28 -7.68 32.63
CA SER A 758 -54.24 -7.35 33.69
C SER A 758 -53.77 -7.75 35.09
N MET A 759 -54.30 -7.06 36.09
CA MET A 759 -54.14 -7.39 37.51
C MET A 759 -55.52 -7.38 38.17
N GLN A 760 -55.86 -8.47 38.86
CA GLN A 760 -57.10 -8.60 39.63
C GLN A 760 -56.79 -8.84 41.10
N THR A 761 -57.54 -8.21 42.00
CA THR A 761 -57.43 -8.39 43.44
C THR A 761 -58.69 -9.10 43.97
N MET A 762 -58.51 -10.14 44.77
CA MET A 762 -59.60 -10.84 45.43
C MET A 762 -59.16 -11.28 46.83
N GLY A 763 -59.70 -10.63 47.86
CA GLY A 763 -59.28 -10.87 49.25
C GLY A 763 -57.79 -10.59 49.45
N ASN A 764 -57.04 -11.60 49.90
CA ASN A 764 -55.59 -11.54 50.09
C ASN A 764 -54.81 -12.12 48.90
N GLN A 765 -55.37 -12.11 47.70
CA GLN A 765 -54.72 -12.62 46.49
C GLN A 765 -54.67 -11.55 45.39
N VAL A 766 -53.54 -11.53 44.68
CA VAL A 766 -53.35 -10.77 43.44
C VAL A 766 -53.12 -11.78 42.32
N THR A 767 -53.95 -11.70 41.29
CA THR A 767 -53.79 -12.48 40.05
C THR A 767 -53.27 -11.57 38.96
N LEU A 768 -52.06 -11.85 38.49
CA LEU A 768 -51.41 -11.17 37.37
C LEU A 768 -51.57 -12.00 36.11
N SER A 769 -51.92 -11.36 35.01
CA SER A 769 -51.95 -11.96 33.67
C SER A 769 -51.06 -11.15 32.74
N TRP A 770 -50.15 -11.81 32.04
CA TRP A 770 -49.18 -11.19 31.14
C TRP A 770 -49.05 -11.97 29.84
N SER A 771 -48.67 -11.29 28.76
CA SER A 771 -48.26 -11.94 27.51
C SER A 771 -47.00 -12.76 27.74
N SER A 772 -46.96 -13.98 27.22
CA SER A 772 -45.86 -14.92 27.50
C SER A 772 -45.49 -15.74 26.27
N VAL A 773 -44.25 -16.21 26.22
CA VAL A 773 -43.74 -17.07 25.15
C VAL A 773 -43.62 -18.49 25.70
N ALA A 774 -44.22 -19.46 25.02
CA ALA A 774 -44.22 -20.85 25.48
C ALA A 774 -42.78 -21.36 25.67
N GLY A 775 -42.52 -22.02 26.81
CA GLY A 775 -41.19 -22.51 27.18
C GLY A 775 -40.33 -21.54 27.99
N LYS A 776 -40.61 -20.23 27.98
CA LYS A 776 -39.93 -19.26 28.87
C LYS A 776 -40.48 -19.37 30.30
N THR A 777 -39.62 -19.11 31.28
CA THR A 777 -39.99 -19.11 32.71
C THR A 777 -40.03 -17.69 33.24
N TYR A 778 -41.10 -17.37 33.96
CA TYR A 778 -41.35 -16.04 34.52
C TYR A 778 -41.40 -16.08 36.04
N ARG A 779 -41.04 -14.97 36.68
CA ARG A 779 -41.11 -14.78 38.13
C ARG A 779 -41.80 -13.46 38.45
N VAL A 780 -42.63 -13.46 39.48
CA VAL A 780 -43.22 -12.22 40.02
C VAL A 780 -42.29 -11.65 41.10
N GLN A 781 -42.03 -10.35 41.01
CA GLN A 781 -41.36 -9.58 42.05
C GLN A 781 -42.32 -8.56 42.65
N SER A 782 -42.07 -8.17 43.90
CA SER A 782 -42.85 -7.15 44.59
C SER A 782 -41.97 -6.08 45.23
N SER A 783 -42.50 -4.87 45.32
CA SER A 783 -41.85 -3.71 45.93
C SER A 783 -42.86 -2.88 46.71
N SER A 784 -42.45 -2.26 47.83
CA SER A 784 -43.28 -1.29 48.55
C SER A 784 -43.08 0.15 48.07
N ASN A 785 -42.02 0.42 47.29
CA ASN A 785 -41.60 1.79 46.95
C ASN A 785 -41.09 1.97 45.51
N LEU A 786 -41.24 0.96 44.64
CA LEU A 786 -40.70 0.90 43.27
C LEU A 786 -39.16 0.92 43.16
N GLY A 787 -38.43 0.98 44.27
CA GLY A 787 -36.97 0.95 44.31
C GLY A 787 -36.44 -0.47 44.53
N ALA A 788 -36.64 -1.03 45.72
CA ALA A 788 -36.17 -2.38 46.05
C ALA A 788 -37.20 -3.43 45.63
N TRP A 789 -36.79 -4.40 44.81
CA TRP A 789 -37.65 -5.47 44.30
C TRP A 789 -37.26 -6.82 44.91
N ASN A 790 -38.23 -7.50 45.49
CA ASN A 790 -38.05 -8.81 46.14
C ASN A 790 -38.78 -9.90 45.36
N ASN A 791 -38.13 -11.05 45.19
CA ASN A 791 -38.73 -12.23 44.58
C ASN A 791 -39.91 -12.73 45.41
N VAL A 792 -41.07 -12.94 44.77
CA VAL A 792 -42.22 -13.60 45.42
C VAL A 792 -41.96 -15.10 45.37
N SER A 793 -41.77 -15.72 46.53
CA SER A 793 -41.43 -17.16 46.64
C SER A 793 -42.50 -18.03 45.98
N GLY A 794 -42.05 -18.97 45.13
CA GLY A 794 -42.93 -19.90 44.43
C GLY A 794 -43.82 -19.22 43.39
N SER A 795 -43.40 -18.10 42.81
CA SER A 795 -44.11 -17.45 41.70
C SER A 795 -43.60 -17.90 40.33
N GLU A 796 -42.51 -18.67 40.29
CA GLU A 796 -41.92 -19.20 39.06
C GLU A 796 -42.94 -20.00 38.27
N THR A 797 -43.14 -19.61 37.01
CA THR A 797 -44.13 -20.22 36.12
C THR A 797 -43.53 -20.32 34.73
N THR A 798 -43.35 -21.55 34.24
CA THR A 798 -43.01 -21.81 32.83
C THR A 798 -44.27 -21.69 31.99
N ALA A 799 -44.25 -20.81 31.00
CA ALA A 799 -45.39 -20.56 30.14
C ALA A 799 -45.63 -21.74 29.18
N THR A 800 -46.91 -22.05 28.95
CA THR A 800 -47.35 -23.09 27.99
C THR A 800 -48.15 -22.53 26.82
N SER A 801 -48.45 -21.22 26.83
CA SER A 801 -49.24 -20.52 25.81
C SER A 801 -48.83 -19.05 25.71
N THR A 802 -49.51 -18.28 24.85
CA THR A 802 -49.26 -16.85 24.60
C THR A 802 -49.67 -15.93 25.76
N THR A 803 -50.35 -16.47 26.78
CA THR A 803 -50.71 -15.73 28.00
C THR A 803 -50.48 -16.60 29.21
N THR A 804 -49.82 -16.05 30.22
CA THR A 804 -49.59 -16.72 31.50
C THR A 804 -50.29 -15.95 32.61
N THR A 805 -50.92 -16.68 33.51
CA THR A 805 -51.59 -16.11 34.68
C THR A 805 -51.00 -16.71 35.95
N ARG A 806 -50.68 -15.88 36.94
CA ARG A 806 -50.22 -16.33 38.25
C ARG A 806 -50.93 -15.59 39.38
N THR A 807 -51.49 -16.38 40.29
CA THR A 807 -52.05 -15.88 41.55
C THR A 807 -51.01 -15.97 42.65
N ILE A 808 -50.79 -14.86 43.36
CA ILE A 808 -49.90 -14.76 44.51
C ILE A 808 -50.70 -14.33 45.74
N THR A 809 -50.33 -14.85 46.90
CA THR A 809 -50.90 -14.43 48.18
C THR A 809 -50.18 -13.18 48.68
N VAL A 810 -50.94 -12.17 49.09
CA VAL A 810 -50.45 -10.87 49.53
C VAL A 810 -50.82 -10.65 51.01
N MET A 811 -49.87 -10.13 51.78
CA MET A 811 -50.12 -9.74 53.16
C MET A 811 -50.69 -8.31 53.18
N PRO A 812 -51.58 -7.95 54.13
CA PRO A 812 -52.08 -6.58 54.22
C PRO A 812 -50.93 -5.59 54.43
N SER A 813 -50.68 -4.73 53.44
CA SER A 813 -49.72 -3.63 53.50
C SER A 813 -50.38 -2.39 52.87
N GLU A 814 -49.95 -1.17 53.25
CA GLU A 814 -50.59 0.07 52.77
C GLU A 814 -50.41 0.29 51.26
N ARG A 815 -49.32 -0.23 50.65
CA ARG A 815 -49.10 -0.15 49.20
C ARG A 815 -48.06 -1.17 48.74
N GLN A 816 -48.38 -1.94 47.70
CA GLN A 816 -47.45 -2.87 47.07
C GLN A 816 -47.55 -2.81 45.54
N PHE A 817 -46.40 -2.92 44.89
CA PHE A 817 -46.24 -2.91 43.44
C PHE A 817 -45.71 -4.28 43.01
N TYR A 818 -46.11 -4.72 41.82
CA TYR A 818 -45.68 -5.99 41.24
C TYR A 818 -45.08 -5.76 39.86
N ARG A 819 -44.06 -6.54 39.53
CA ARG A 819 -43.55 -6.67 38.16
C ARG A 819 -43.32 -8.13 37.85
N VAL A 820 -43.40 -8.49 36.58
CA VAL A 820 -43.08 -9.82 36.08
C VAL A 820 -41.72 -9.73 35.40
N MET A 821 -40.85 -10.70 35.66
CA MET A 821 -39.52 -10.81 35.07
C MET A 821 -39.42 -12.14 34.33
N VAL A 822 -38.89 -12.12 33.11
CA VAL A 822 -38.46 -13.34 32.42
C VAL A 822 -37.13 -13.81 33.01
N LEU A 823 -37.00 -15.10 33.29
CA LEU A 823 -35.77 -15.70 33.80
C LEU A 823 -34.93 -16.19 32.62
N MET A 824 -33.64 -15.83 32.62
CA MET A 824 -32.67 -16.43 31.71
C MET A 824 -32.40 -17.90 32.13
N PRO A 825 -32.27 -18.83 31.17
CA PRO A 825 -31.93 -20.23 31.44
C PRO A 825 -30.66 -20.43 32.27
#